data_AF-A0A2T7A7E3-F1
#
_entry.id   AF-A0A2T7A7E3-F1
#
_cell.length_a   1.000
_cell.length_b   1.000
_cell.length_c   1.000
_cell.angle_alpha   90.00
_cell.angle_beta   90.00
_cell.angle_gamma   90.00
#
_symmetry.space_group_name_H-M   'P 1'
#
loop_
_entity.id
_entity.type
_entity.pdbx_description
1 polymer ?
#
loop_
_entity_poly.entity_id
_entity_poly.type
_entity_poly.pdbx_seq_one_letter_code
_entity_poly.pdbx_strand_id
1 'polypeptide(L)'
;MRPISAPPVALTGLLLLSISSLASASAAVLGIDFGQEFIKAALVKPGIPLEIVLTKDTKRKEVAAVGFKPASNGKEGEFAYPERLYGVDAVNLAARFPHDVYPGLKGIMGRHIMDDSVTAYSARNPALSVVPNVFRSTVAFQSSSAPPKGYGKESFTVEELLAMQFKSIVYNAEALAGANTRIKDVVFTVPAFLKAEERNSLKFAAELAGLKVMNFVSDGLAVGINYATTRTFNESSPEYHVVYDMGAGSTTATVLRFQGRSVKDVGRFNKTIQEVTVLGVGYDTELGGDLFNQKIFEILLDDFVNSPKAKELLVEDPNLKNTIRTNGRAASKLWKEATRVRQILSANIDTVASIESLYKDIDFRSSKITRAAFEEHLAQYEARITKPITDAIGNSNVALSEVNTLIVHGGAVRTPFVGKKIEDIMGGAEKISKQVNPDESAVLGATFKGAAESGAFKVKEIRTQDIGAFGVSIKYKKDAEAKKETVRQIFPFYSKIGIEKVIPLSRNSELTFSTFHNLPPRINDPDQKPEQESLETIQTSNLTDSVKRLQEDFGCTEKDIITKFSIVLNPKDSLPKVIRLWVECGVEVAPEAPKKDASGAFEDVKGFFGYGKKDGEQKVLKDDDSPPPSSSSSSSSSSTGSSPTSSATSKSTKVADSEPKATRRIEKIPVKYTITKDGSPNIPEKDKMSLILKIRAFDKHDKDRKNLEEARNNLEAYTYRARGYLSDDAFIAVSTEEQREKLDAMISEASDWLYGDGYTAGLKEVHQKIKQLEALEAPISKRRAEKDSLPEALNNLNNILASMKGFIERQESLAESGPDDYYSFDVEPLKKAYEKERAWTEEKSAAQEKLQPHEDPVMTSEEVAAKAKELTTELINSIHTIKELDDMRERNLKKAAEKEAKEAEAKAKAEAEAAAKEEGETADETGAEDKTKPESEEKIEKVEEKVEENITEEQKVEERKRDEL
;
A
#
# COMPACT_ATOMS: atom_id res chain seq x y z
N MET A 1 30.59 33.39 -24.74
CA MET A 1 30.15 32.21 -23.96
C MET A 1 29.79 31.09 -24.92
N ARG A 2 30.57 30.01 -24.95
CA ARG A 2 30.25 28.78 -25.70
C ARG A 2 29.38 27.88 -24.83
N PRO A 3 28.39 27.15 -25.39
CA PRO A 3 27.59 26.22 -24.60
C PRO A 3 28.43 24.98 -24.29
N ILE A 4 28.55 24.66 -23.01
CA ILE A 4 29.21 23.42 -22.55
C ILE A 4 28.25 22.27 -22.88
N SER A 5 28.59 21.46 -23.88
CA SER A 5 27.89 20.20 -24.17
C SER A 5 28.24 19.18 -23.09
N ALA A 6 27.29 18.84 -22.22
CA ALA A 6 27.44 17.71 -21.33
C ALA A 6 27.56 16.41 -22.15
N PRO A 7 28.46 15.46 -21.80
CA PRO A 7 28.65 14.24 -22.55
C PRO A 7 27.36 13.39 -22.53
N PRO A 8 27.04 12.64 -23.60
CA PRO A 8 25.80 11.87 -23.72
C PRO A 8 25.60 10.82 -22.62
N VAL A 9 26.68 10.42 -21.94
CA VAL A 9 26.67 9.52 -20.76
C VAL A 9 26.07 10.20 -19.52
N ALA A 10 26.30 11.51 -19.33
CA ALA A 10 25.73 12.26 -18.22
C ALA A 10 24.23 12.50 -18.41
N LEU A 11 23.80 12.73 -19.66
CA LEU A 11 22.39 12.92 -19.99
C LEU A 11 21.58 11.61 -19.86
N THR A 12 22.17 10.48 -20.26
CA THR A 12 21.58 9.15 -20.07
C THR A 12 21.59 8.71 -18.60
N GLY A 13 22.63 9.05 -17.84
CA GLY A 13 22.68 8.87 -16.39
C GLY A 13 21.60 9.67 -15.64
N LEU A 14 21.40 10.94 -16.01
CA LEU A 14 20.29 11.76 -15.47
C LEU A 14 18.91 11.24 -15.89
N LEU A 15 18.78 10.72 -17.12
CA LEU A 15 17.55 10.09 -17.59
C LEU A 15 17.24 8.80 -16.82
N LEU A 16 18.25 7.96 -16.56
CA LEU A 16 18.12 6.74 -15.76
C LEU A 16 17.81 7.04 -14.28
N LEU A 17 18.45 8.06 -13.70
CA LEU A 17 18.16 8.52 -12.34
C LEU A 17 16.73 9.08 -12.24
N SER A 18 16.28 9.88 -13.21
CA SER A 18 14.91 10.37 -13.25
C SER A 18 13.88 9.26 -13.48
N ILE A 19 14.15 8.28 -14.34
CA ILE A 19 13.32 7.08 -14.52
C ILE A 19 13.25 6.24 -13.24
N SER A 20 14.35 6.12 -12.49
CA SER A 20 14.36 5.39 -11.21
C SER A 20 13.54 6.08 -10.12
N SER A 21 13.56 7.42 -10.07
CA SER A 21 12.72 8.21 -9.15
C SER A 21 11.22 8.12 -9.48
N LEU A 22 10.88 8.02 -10.77
CA LEU A 22 9.51 7.77 -11.26
C LEU A 22 9.05 6.33 -11.01
N ALA A 23 9.96 5.35 -11.07
CA ALA A 23 9.65 3.95 -10.79
C ALA A 23 9.30 3.72 -9.30
N SER A 24 9.95 4.42 -8.36
CA SER A 24 9.61 4.36 -6.93
C SER A 24 8.24 4.95 -6.60
N ALA A 25 7.72 5.88 -7.41
CA ALA A 25 6.37 6.43 -7.26
C ALA A 25 5.27 5.49 -7.80
N SER A 26 5.63 4.41 -8.52
CA SER A 26 4.68 3.51 -9.20
C SER A 26 4.32 2.23 -8.41
N ALA A 27 4.79 2.07 -7.18
CA ALA A 27 4.65 0.82 -6.42
C ALA A 27 4.04 1.05 -5.04
N ALA A 28 2.95 1.81 -4.92
CA ALA A 28 2.20 1.95 -3.67
C ALA A 28 0.87 1.21 -3.77
N VAL A 29 0.62 0.27 -2.87
CA VAL A 29 -0.65 -0.46 -2.78
C VAL A 29 -1.32 -0.13 -1.46
N LEU A 30 -2.57 0.33 -1.53
CA LEU A 30 -3.41 0.59 -0.38
C LEU A 30 -4.35 -0.61 -0.18
N GLY A 31 -4.37 -1.22 0.99
CA GLY A 31 -5.47 -2.10 1.38
C GLY A 31 -6.44 -1.36 2.28
N ILE A 32 -7.73 -1.63 2.09
CA ILE A 32 -8.80 -1.05 2.90
C ILE A 32 -9.68 -2.18 3.43
N ASP A 33 -9.76 -2.30 4.75
CA ASP A 33 -10.86 -3.00 5.42
C ASP A 33 -12.03 -2.03 5.53
N PHE A 34 -12.98 -2.15 4.60
CA PHE A 34 -14.19 -1.35 4.59
C PHE A 34 -15.23 -1.99 5.50
N GLY A 35 -15.11 -1.75 6.81
CA GLY A 35 -16.06 -2.23 7.82
C GLY A 35 -17.33 -1.36 7.92
N GLN A 36 -18.38 -1.92 8.54
CA GLN A 36 -19.66 -1.22 8.74
C GLN A 36 -19.54 -0.01 9.68
N GLU A 37 -18.83 -0.15 10.80
CA GLU A 37 -18.63 0.94 11.78
C GLU A 37 -17.27 1.62 11.63
N PHE A 38 -16.24 0.87 11.23
CA PHE A 38 -14.87 1.38 11.11
C PHE A 38 -14.20 0.96 9.82
N ILE A 39 -13.54 1.92 9.17
CA ILE A 39 -12.62 1.70 8.07
C ILE A 39 -11.20 1.63 8.62
N LYS A 40 -10.41 0.64 8.19
CA LYS A 40 -8.96 0.62 8.41
C LYS A 40 -8.26 0.57 7.08
N ALA A 41 -7.07 1.15 7.02
CA ALA A 41 -6.25 1.11 5.84
C ALA A 41 -4.81 0.74 6.20
N ALA A 42 -4.14 0.05 5.29
CA ALA A 42 -2.73 -0.26 5.39
C ALA A 42 -2.04 0.02 4.06
N LEU A 43 -0.87 0.64 4.11
CA LEU A 43 -0.08 1.03 2.96
C LEU A 43 1.16 0.15 2.88
N VAL A 44 1.47 -0.32 1.68
CA VAL A 44 2.78 -0.89 1.36
C VAL A 44 3.39 -0.13 0.19
N LYS A 45 4.64 0.31 0.35
CA LYS A 45 5.44 0.94 -0.70
C LYS A 45 6.94 0.72 -0.44
N PRO A 46 7.83 0.93 -1.43
CA PRO A 46 9.27 0.95 -1.15
C PRO A 46 9.60 1.90 0.00
N GLY A 47 10.29 1.40 1.03
CA GLY A 47 10.61 2.13 2.25
C GLY A 47 9.53 2.12 3.35
N ILE A 48 8.31 1.64 3.08
CA ILE A 48 7.22 1.49 4.07
C ILE A 48 6.67 0.06 4.01
N PRO A 49 7.14 -0.83 4.92
CA PRO A 49 6.76 -2.24 4.89
C PRO A 49 5.42 -2.46 5.59
N LEU A 50 4.31 -2.49 4.83
CA LEU A 50 2.98 -2.91 5.30
C LEU A 50 2.56 -2.21 6.61
N GLU A 51 2.36 -0.90 6.54
CA GLU A 51 2.11 -0.04 7.71
C GLU A 51 0.63 0.37 7.79
N ILE A 52 0.08 0.46 9.00
CA ILE A 52 -1.29 0.96 9.21
C ILE A 52 -1.34 2.47 8.92
N VAL A 53 -2.29 2.87 8.10
CA VAL A 53 -2.56 4.30 7.85
C VAL A 53 -3.33 4.87 9.04
N LEU A 54 -2.72 5.82 9.73
CA LEU A 54 -3.34 6.50 10.86
C LEU A 54 -4.29 7.60 10.38
N THR A 55 -5.34 7.86 11.15
CA THR A 55 -6.16 9.07 10.98
C THR A 55 -5.36 10.32 11.36
N LYS A 56 -5.87 11.50 10.99
CA LYS A 56 -5.31 12.79 11.43
C LYS A 56 -5.16 12.92 12.96
N ASP A 57 -6.00 12.21 13.72
CA ASP A 57 -5.98 12.17 15.20
C ASP A 57 -5.16 10.98 15.73
N THR A 58 -4.26 10.42 14.91
CA THR A 58 -3.38 9.28 15.22
C THR A 58 -4.10 7.99 15.59
N LYS A 59 -5.37 7.82 15.18
CA LYS A 59 -6.12 6.57 15.42
C LYS A 59 -5.81 5.55 14.34
N ARG A 60 -5.83 4.27 14.71
CA ARG A 60 -5.56 3.12 13.80
C ARG A 60 -6.79 2.65 13.02
N LYS A 61 -7.94 3.30 13.24
CA LYS A 61 -9.22 3.04 12.57
C LYS A 61 -10.04 4.32 12.52
N GLU A 62 -10.71 4.55 11.41
CA GLU A 62 -11.59 5.69 11.20
C GLU A 62 -13.04 5.24 11.30
N VAL A 63 -13.91 6.01 11.94
CA VAL A 63 -15.36 5.71 11.92
C VAL A 63 -15.85 5.81 10.47
N ALA A 64 -16.68 4.88 10.00
CA ALA A 64 -17.24 4.87 8.66
C ALA A 64 -18.37 5.91 8.54
N ALA A 65 -18.02 7.19 8.49
CA ALA A 65 -18.97 8.29 8.36
C ALA A 65 -18.39 9.46 7.57
N VAL A 66 -19.26 10.14 6.84
CA VAL A 66 -19.02 11.47 6.24
C VAL A 66 -20.15 12.39 6.66
N GLY A 67 -19.84 13.66 6.92
CA GLY A 67 -20.82 14.66 7.27
C GLY A 67 -20.55 16.00 6.61
N PHE A 68 -21.61 16.78 6.40
CA PHE A 68 -21.54 18.14 5.89
C PHE A 68 -21.91 19.11 6.99
N LYS A 69 -20.97 19.97 7.36
CA LYS A 69 -21.23 21.13 8.20
C LYS A 69 -21.54 22.32 7.30
N PRO A 70 -22.71 22.97 7.43
CA PRO A 70 -23.05 24.11 6.60
C PRO A 70 -22.01 25.22 6.72
N ALA A 71 -21.75 25.91 5.61
CA ALA A 71 -20.76 26.98 5.55
C ALA A 71 -21.11 28.10 6.55
N SER A 72 -20.14 28.55 7.34
CA SER A 72 -20.34 29.59 8.35
C SER A 72 -20.55 30.99 7.76
N ASN A 73 -20.08 31.22 6.53
CA ASN A 73 -20.01 32.54 5.90
C ASN A 73 -20.83 32.62 4.59
N GLY A 74 -21.77 31.70 4.38
CA GLY A 74 -22.63 31.72 3.19
C GLY A 74 -23.57 32.92 3.23
N LYS A 75 -23.60 33.74 2.18
CA LYS A 75 -24.66 34.74 2.01
C LYS A 75 -25.97 34.03 1.69
N GLU A 76 -27.08 34.49 2.27
CA GLU A 76 -28.39 33.92 2.04
C GLU A 76 -28.73 33.95 0.53
N GLY A 77 -29.07 32.80 -0.05
CA GLY A 77 -29.36 32.66 -1.48
C GLY A 77 -28.14 32.43 -2.39
N GLU A 78 -26.91 32.53 -1.88
CA GLU A 78 -25.67 32.17 -2.59
C GLU A 78 -25.22 30.74 -2.25
N PHE A 79 -24.63 30.05 -3.23
CA PHE A 79 -24.07 28.73 -3.00
C PHE A 79 -22.74 28.84 -2.26
N ALA A 80 -22.63 28.13 -1.13
CA ALA A 80 -21.37 27.90 -0.44
C ALA A 80 -21.17 26.40 -0.26
N TYR A 81 -19.95 25.92 -0.49
CA TYR A 81 -19.62 24.53 -0.20
C TYR A 81 -19.65 24.31 1.32
N PRO A 82 -20.32 23.25 1.80
CA PRO A 82 -20.20 22.88 3.20
C PRO A 82 -18.78 22.36 3.49
N GLU A 83 -18.41 22.40 4.77
CA GLU A 83 -17.22 21.73 5.25
C GLU A 83 -17.50 20.22 5.33
N ARG A 84 -16.69 19.42 4.62
CA ARG A 84 -16.73 17.95 4.74
C ARG A 84 -15.94 17.52 5.96
N LEU A 85 -16.58 16.71 6.79
CA LEU A 85 -15.97 16.05 7.94
C LEU A 85 -16.07 14.54 7.77
N TYR A 86 -15.11 13.84 8.36
CA TYR A 86 -14.97 12.39 8.24
C TYR A 86 -14.82 11.77 9.61
N GLY A 87 -15.16 10.49 9.72
CA GLY A 87 -14.92 9.71 10.91
C GLY A 87 -15.59 10.28 12.15
N VAL A 88 -14.79 10.41 13.22
CA VAL A 88 -15.27 10.84 14.54
C VAL A 88 -15.85 12.25 14.50
N ASP A 89 -15.29 13.13 13.68
CA ASP A 89 -15.79 14.51 13.53
C ASP A 89 -17.17 14.55 12.90
N ALA A 90 -17.41 13.71 11.89
CA ALA A 90 -18.73 13.60 11.26
C ALA A 90 -19.79 13.16 12.27
N VAL A 91 -19.55 12.05 12.99
CA VAL A 91 -20.54 11.53 13.96
C VAL A 91 -20.73 12.43 15.17
N ASN A 92 -19.72 13.21 15.57
CA ASN A 92 -19.86 14.21 16.63
C ASN A 92 -20.81 15.35 16.23
N LEU A 93 -21.00 15.61 14.94
CA LEU A 93 -21.99 16.57 14.44
C LEU A 93 -23.40 16.01 14.32
N ALA A 94 -23.62 14.70 14.43
CA ALA A 94 -24.93 14.09 14.18
C ALA A 94 -26.05 14.68 15.06
N ALA A 95 -25.75 15.05 16.31
CA ALA A 95 -26.75 15.69 17.17
C ALA A 95 -27.10 17.14 16.76
N ARG A 96 -26.20 17.84 16.06
CA ARG A 96 -26.39 19.23 15.63
C ARG A 96 -26.92 19.32 14.19
N PHE A 97 -26.44 18.45 13.31
CA PHE A 97 -26.79 18.40 11.89
C PHE A 97 -27.22 16.98 11.48
N PRO A 98 -28.29 16.42 12.08
CA PRO A 98 -28.69 15.02 11.86
C PRO A 98 -29.14 14.71 10.43
N HIS A 99 -29.45 15.73 9.63
CA HIS A 99 -29.86 15.61 8.23
C HIS A 99 -28.69 15.45 7.24
N ASP A 100 -27.46 15.70 7.70
CA ASP A 100 -26.27 15.81 6.85
C ASP A 100 -25.07 15.00 7.36
N VAL A 101 -25.29 14.03 8.24
CA VAL A 101 -24.27 13.08 8.72
C VAL A 101 -24.68 11.67 8.31
N TYR A 102 -23.83 11.01 7.52
CA TYR A 102 -24.11 9.73 6.87
C TYR A 102 -23.22 8.60 7.44
N PRO A 103 -23.56 8.01 8.60
CA PRO A 103 -22.79 6.93 9.20
C PRO A 103 -23.15 5.56 8.61
N GLY A 104 -22.18 4.67 8.46
CA GLY A 104 -22.44 3.25 8.20
C GLY A 104 -23.05 2.93 6.83
N LEU A 105 -22.53 3.54 5.76
CA LEU A 105 -23.06 3.40 4.40
C LEU A 105 -22.86 2.01 3.76
N LYS A 106 -21.99 1.15 4.31
CA LYS A 106 -21.67 -0.17 3.73
C LYS A 106 -22.93 -1.03 3.52
N GLY A 107 -23.80 -1.12 4.52
CA GLY A 107 -24.99 -1.99 4.48
C GLY A 107 -26.07 -1.61 3.46
N ILE A 108 -26.04 -0.38 2.94
CA ILE A 108 -27.01 0.12 1.94
C ILE A 108 -26.39 0.39 0.56
N MET A 109 -25.08 0.15 0.42
CA MET A 109 -24.35 0.33 -0.82
C MET A 109 -24.86 -0.64 -1.89
N GLY A 110 -25.20 -0.13 -3.07
CA GLY A 110 -25.73 -0.96 -4.17
C GLY A 110 -27.09 -1.61 -3.89
N ARG A 111 -27.76 -1.25 -2.78
CA ARG A 111 -29.07 -1.78 -2.42
C ARG A 111 -30.18 -0.99 -3.10
N HIS A 112 -31.23 -1.71 -3.50
CA HIS A 112 -32.46 -1.10 -3.97
C HIS A 112 -33.14 -0.32 -2.84
N ILE A 113 -33.78 0.81 -3.15
CA ILE A 113 -34.38 1.69 -2.13
C ILE A 113 -35.43 1.00 -1.23
N MET A 114 -36.06 -0.05 -1.74
CA MET A 114 -37.06 -0.85 -1.00
C MET A 114 -36.47 -2.08 -0.28
N ASP A 115 -35.15 -2.23 -0.21
CA ASP A 115 -34.51 -3.34 0.51
C ASP A 115 -34.68 -3.15 2.04
N ASP A 116 -34.87 -4.25 2.76
CA ASP A 116 -35.08 -4.25 4.22
C ASP A 116 -33.90 -3.60 4.98
N SER A 117 -32.67 -3.75 4.45
CA SER A 117 -31.47 -3.09 4.98
C SER A 117 -31.54 -1.57 4.91
N VAL A 118 -32.16 -1.01 3.86
CA VAL A 118 -32.38 0.44 3.68
C VAL A 118 -33.43 0.94 4.66
N THR A 119 -34.47 0.14 4.89
CA THR A 119 -35.49 0.43 5.91
C THR A 119 -34.88 0.48 7.30
N ALA A 120 -34.06 -0.52 7.66
CA ALA A 120 -33.36 -0.57 8.94
C ALA A 120 -32.38 0.61 9.12
N TYR A 121 -31.65 0.97 8.05
CA TYR A 121 -30.76 2.14 8.05
C TYR A 121 -31.53 3.44 8.28
N SER A 122 -32.68 3.61 7.60
CA SER A 122 -33.51 4.81 7.71
C SER A 122 -34.14 4.96 9.09
N ALA A 123 -34.57 3.84 9.69
CA ALA A 123 -35.10 3.83 11.06
C ALA A 123 -34.05 4.25 12.10
N ARG A 124 -32.78 3.90 11.88
CA ARG A 124 -31.65 4.29 12.74
C ARG A 124 -31.24 5.75 12.55
N ASN A 125 -31.40 6.29 11.34
CA ASN A 125 -30.99 7.64 10.96
C ASN A 125 -32.21 8.44 10.44
N PRO A 126 -33.22 8.71 11.29
CA PRO A 126 -34.55 9.17 10.86
C PRO A 126 -34.57 10.57 10.25
N ALA A 127 -33.50 11.36 10.42
CA ALA A 127 -33.37 12.69 9.86
C ALA A 127 -32.79 12.71 8.43
N LEU A 128 -32.19 11.62 7.97
CA LEU A 128 -31.62 11.55 6.62
C LEU A 128 -32.73 11.40 5.57
N SER A 129 -32.70 12.24 4.55
CA SER A 129 -33.65 12.17 3.43
C SER A 129 -33.17 11.15 2.39
N VAL A 130 -33.62 9.91 2.53
CA VAL A 130 -33.36 8.82 1.59
C VAL A 130 -34.25 8.98 0.35
N VAL A 131 -33.64 9.03 -0.83
CA VAL A 131 -34.29 9.20 -2.13
C VAL A 131 -33.73 8.20 -3.16
N PRO A 132 -34.46 7.86 -4.23
CA PRO A 132 -33.92 6.99 -5.25
C PRO A 132 -32.79 7.70 -6.01
N ASN A 133 -31.74 6.95 -6.32
CA ASN A 133 -30.65 7.41 -7.17
C ASN A 133 -31.20 7.77 -8.57
N VAL A 134 -30.72 8.88 -9.13
CA VAL A 134 -31.22 9.40 -10.41
C VAL A 134 -30.88 8.50 -11.60
N PHE A 135 -29.87 7.65 -11.48
CA PHE A 135 -29.40 6.74 -12.52
C PHE A 135 -29.86 5.30 -12.32
N ARG A 136 -30.20 4.94 -11.08
CA ARG A 136 -30.45 3.55 -10.63
C ARG A 136 -31.52 3.57 -9.56
N SER A 137 -32.32 2.52 -9.40
CA SER A 137 -33.25 2.40 -8.28
C SER A 137 -32.58 2.10 -6.92
N THR A 138 -31.30 2.47 -6.78
CA THR A 138 -30.51 2.34 -5.55
C THR A 138 -30.62 3.58 -4.67
N VAL A 139 -29.94 3.60 -3.53
CA VAL A 139 -30.05 4.68 -2.53
C VAL A 139 -29.24 5.93 -2.90
N ALA A 140 -29.84 7.09 -2.70
CA ALA A 140 -29.20 8.40 -2.65
C ALA A 140 -29.78 9.24 -1.49
N PHE A 141 -29.14 10.36 -1.18
CA PHE A 141 -29.51 11.23 -0.06
C PHE A 141 -29.67 12.68 -0.50
N GLN A 142 -30.80 13.29 -0.16
CA GLN A 142 -30.94 14.75 -0.28
C GLN A 142 -30.25 15.40 0.93
N SER A 143 -29.27 16.27 0.66
CA SER A 143 -28.57 17.05 1.70
C SER A 143 -29.26 18.38 1.95
N SER A 144 -29.34 18.79 3.22
CA SER A 144 -29.87 20.08 3.64
C SER A 144 -28.79 21.18 3.61
N SER A 145 -27.53 20.81 3.88
CA SER A 145 -26.39 21.74 3.94
C SER A 145 -25.60 21.85 2.64
N ALA A 146 -25.76 20.90 1.72
CA ALA A 146 -24.95 20.79 0.51
C ALA A 146 -25.73 20.84 -0.82
N PRO A 147 -26.65 21.81 -1.09
CA PRO A 147 -27.27 21.90 -2.41
C PRO A 147 -26.51 22.86 -3.34
N PRO A 148 -26.00 22.44 -4.52
CA PRO A 148 -25.52 23.37 -5.53
C PRO A 148 -26.60 23.70 -6.56
N LYS A 149 -26.80 25.00 -6.86
CA LYS A 149 -27.22 25.40 -8.20
C LYS A 149 -26.07 25.06 -9.17
N GLY A 150 -26.31 24.15 -10.12
CA GLY A 150 -25.46 23.97 -11.31
C GLY A 150 -24.70 22.64 -11.46
N TYR A 151 -24.72 21.74 -10.46
CA TYR A 151 -24.15 20.40 -10.60
C TYR A 151 -25.19 19.34 -10.24
N GLY A 152 -25.71 18.61 -11.24
CA GLY A 152 -26.67 17.51 -11.10
C GLY A 152 -27.78 17.80 -10.09
N LYS A 153 -28.85 18.48 -10.52
CA LYS A 153 -30.04 18.74 -9.69
C LYS A 153 -30.38 17.46 -8.88
N GLU A 154 -30.37 17.53 -7.54
CA GLU A 154 -30.91 16.51 -6.60
C GLU A 154 -29.97 15.35 -6.17
N SER A 155 -29.82 15.17 -4.85
CA SER A 155 -29.19 14.05 -4.12
C SER A 155 -27.67 13.76 -4.26
N PHE A 156 -27.11 13.07 -3.25
CA PHE A 156 -25.80 12.41 -3.26
C PHE A 156 -26.00 10.90 -3.27
N THR A 157 -25.45 10.23 -4.27
CA THR A 157 -25.41 8.75 -4.30
C THR A 157 -24.56 8.21 -3.16
N VAL A 158 -24.83 6.98 -2.72
CA VAL A 158 -23.99 6.31 -1.71
C VAL A 158 -22.54 6.23 -2.20
N GLU A 159 -22.32 5.98 -3.49
CA GLU A 159 -20.99 5.86 -4.08
C GLU A 159 -20.21 7.20 -4.07
N GLU A 160 -20.87 8.34 -4.23
CA GLU A 160 -20.23 9.66 -4.05
C GLU A 160 -19.76 9.85 -2.60
N LEU A 161 -20.62 9.55 -1.63
CA LEU A 161 -20.30 9.71 -0.20
C LEU A 161 -19.17 8.75 0.24
N LEU A 162 -19.16 7.53 -0.30
CA LEU A 162 -18.06 6.58 -0.11
C LEU A 162 -16.77 7.05 -0.77
N ALA A 163 -16.84 7.60 -1.99
CA ALA A 163 -15.68 8.16 -2.67
C ALA A 163 -15.05 9.31 -1.87
N MET A 164 -15.86 10.14 -1.22
CA MET A 164 -15.37 11.19 -0.31
C MET A 164 -14.63 10.60 0.90
N GLN A 165 -15.16 9.54 1.52
CA GLN A 165 -14.47 8.83 2.62
C GLN A 165 -13.16 8.19 2.16
N PHE A 166 -13.15 7.52 1.00
CA PHE A 166 -11.93 6.92 0.45
C PHE A 166 -10.88 7.98 0.12
N LYS A 167 -11.27 9.18 -0.34
CA LYS A 167 -10.32 10.29 -0.52
C LYS A 167 -9.72 10.79 0.79
N SER A 168 -10.47 10.81 1.89
CA SER A 168 -9.91 11.08 3.23
C SER A 168 -8.82 10.06 3.60
N ILE A 169 -9.09 8.78 3.37
CA ILE A 169 -8.13 7.69 3.63
C ILE A 169 -6.89 7.81 2.73
N VAL A 170 -7.09 8.11 1.44
CA VAL A 170 -5.98 8.33 0.49
C VAL A 170 -5.14 9.52 0.92
N TYR A 171 -5.75 10.61 1.37
CA TYR A 171 -5.02 11.76 1.90
C TYR A 171 -4.14 11.38 3.10
N ASN A 172 -4.67 10.61 4.05
CA ASN A 172 -3.90 10.11 5.20
C ASN A 172 -2.77 9.16 4.76
N ALA A 173 -3.02 8.31 3.76
CA ALA A 173 -2.03 7.38 3.24
C ALA A 173 -0.93 8.10 2.43
N GLU A 174 -1.26 9.14 1.68
CA GLU A 174 -0.29 10.00 0.97
C GLU A 174 0.55 10.82 1.98
N ALA A 175 -0.04 11.25 3.11
CA ALA A 175 0.70 11.87 4.21
C ALA A 175 1.72 10.91 4.84
N LEU A 176 1.32 9.65 5.10
CA LEU A 176 2.22 8.59 5.56
C LEU A 176 3.32 8.28 4.52
N ALA A 177 2.97 8.28 3.25
CA ALA A 177 3.90 7.99 2.17
C ALA A 177 4.97 9.09 1.98
N GLY A 178 4.70 10.31 2.44
CA GLY A 178 5.55 11.47 2.20
C GLY A 178 5.30 12.14 0.85
N ALA A 179 5.86 13.35 0.71
CA ALA A 179 5.62 14.21 -0.44
C ALA A 179 5.90 13.50 -1.78
N ASN A 180 5.11 13.84 -2.80
CA ASN A 180 5.19 13.33 -4.18
C ASN A 180 4.78 11.86 -4.39
N THR A 181 4.28 11.14 -3.38
CA THR A 181 3.68 9.81 -3.61
C THR A 181 2.20 9.96 -3.96
N ARG A 182 1.75 9.29 -5.04
CA ARG A 182 0.33 9.23 -5.42
C ARG A 182 -0.16 7.80 -5.32
N ILE A 183 -1.23 7.59 -4.57
CA ILE A 183 -1.79 6.26 -4.35
C ILE A 183 -2.95 6.04 -5.33
N LYS A 184 -2.86 4.97 -6.13
CA LYS A 184 -3.86 4.64 -7.16
C LYS A 184 -4.38 3.22 -7.06
N ASP A 185 -3.55 2.25 -6.70
CA ASP A 185 -3.95 0.85 -6.64
C ASP A 185 -4.50 0.50 -5.25
N VAL A 186 -5.68 -0.12 -5.20
CA VAL A 186 -6.37 -0.48 -3.96
C VAL A 186 -6.82 -1.93 -3.94
N VAL A 187 -6.75 -2.58 -2.78
CA VAL A 187 -7.38 -3.87 -2.49
C VAL A 187 -8.39 -3.68 -1.37
N PHE A 188 -9.56 -4.28 -1.50
CA PHE A 188 -10.60 -4.22 -0.47
C PHE A 188 -10.78 -5.59 0.20
N THR A 189 -10.99 -5.59 1.52
CA THR A 189 -11.63 -6.72 2.17
C THR A 189 -13.14 -6.63 1.95
N VAL A 190 -13.80 -7.77 1.75
CA VAL A 190 -15.25 -7.87 1.58
C VAL A 190 -15.79 -9.13 2.25
N PRO A 191 -17.03 -9.11 2.76
CA PRO A 191 -17.64 -10.34 3.22
C PRO A 191 -17.86 -11.29 2.04
N ALA A 192 -17.72 -12.59 2.27
CA ALA A 192 -17.89 -13.60 1.21
C ALA A 192 -19.29 -13.55 0.57
N PHE A 193 -20.31 -13.11 1.33
CA PHE A 193 -21.69 -12.96 0.88
C PHE A 193 -21.97 -11.63 0.15
N LEU A 194 -20.97 -10.77 -0.10
CA LEU A 194 -21.21 -9.51 -0.81
C LEU A 194 -21.72 -9.78 -2.23
N LYS A 195 -22.90 -9.24 -2.57
CA LYS A 195 -23.59 -9.41 -3.85
C LYS A 195 -22.87 -8.72 -5.01
N ALA A 196 -23.26 -9.02 -6.24
CA ALA A 196 -22.60 -8.47 -7.41
C ALA A 196 -22.79 -6.95 -7.52
N GLU A 197 -24.00 -6.45 -7.28
CA GLU A 197 -24.25 -5.00 -7.36
C GLU A 197 -23.51 -4.23 -6.25
N GLU A 198 -23.42 -4.79 -5.05
CA GLU A 198 -22.66 -4.19 -3.94
C GLU A 198 -21.16 -4.08 -4.29
N ARG A 199 -20.58 -5.11 -4.91
CA ARG A 199 -19.19 -5.09 -5.41
C ARG A 199 -19.00 -4.05 -6.51
N ASN A 200 -19.96 -3.95 -7.43
CA ASN A 200 -19.94 -2.95 -8.50
C ASN A 200 -20.03 -1.52 -7.95
N SER A 201 -20.88 -1.27 -6.95
CA SER A 201 -20.98 0.02 -6.26
C SER A 201 -19.70 0.36 -5.50
N LEU A 202 -19.07 -0.59 -4.82
CA LEU A 202 -17.78 -0.37 -4.16
C LEU A 202 -16.67 -0.02 -5.17
N LYS A 203 -16.63 -0.75 -6.29
CA LYS A 203 -15.69 -0.46 -7.39
C LYS A 203 -15.95 0.92 -8.00
N PHE A 204 -17.21 1.31 -8.14
CA PHE A 204 -17.58 2.61 -8.66
C PHE A 204 -17.19 3.75 -7.69
N ALA A 205 -17.44 3.59 -6.40
CA ALA A 205 -16.97 4.53 -5.37
C ALA A 205 -15.44 4.68 -5.37
N ALA A 206 -14.70 3.57 -5.53
CA ALA A 206 -13.24 3.60 -5.67
C ALA A 206 -12.81 4.36 -6.94
N GLU A 207 -13.49 4.14 -8.07
CA GLU A 207 -13.21 4.85 -9.32
C GLU A 207 -13.46 6.37 -9.19
N LEU A 208 -14.57 6.77 -8.56
CA LEU A 208 -14.86 8.16 -8.24
C LEU A 208 -13.80 8.78 -7.30
N ALA A 209 -13.21 7.97 -6.42
CA ALA A 209 -12.08 8.36 -5.58
C ALA A 209 -10.75 8.47 -6.34
N GLY A 210 -10.69 8.02 -7.61
CA GLY A 210 -9.46 7.97 -8.41
C GLY A 210 -8.61 6.73 -8.17
N LEU A 211 -9.21 5.67 -7.61
CA LEU A 211 -8.55 4.41 -7.28
C LEU A 211 -8.91 3.31 -8.29
N LYS A 212 -7.95 2.42 -8.53
CA LYS A 212 -8.08 1.21 -9.33
C LYS A 212 -8.12 0.01 -8.40
N VAL A 213 -9.26 -0.67 -8.37
CA VAL A 213 -9.42 -1.90 -7.60
C VAL A 213 -8.63 -3.04 -8.24
N MET A 214 -7.61 -3.52 -7.55
CA MET A 214 -6.76 -4.63 -7.96
C MET A 214 -7.41 -5.98 -7.66
N ASN A 215 -7.96 -6.11 -6.45
CA ASN A 215 -8.58 -7.33 -5.96
C ASN A 215 -9.60 -7.06 -4.83
N PHE A 216 -10.56 -7.97 -4.68
CA PHE A 216 -11.44 -8.10 -3.54
C PHE A 216 -11.09 -9.39 -2.79
N VAL A 217 -10.64 -9.27 -1.55
CA VAL A 217 -10.25 -10.43 -0.72
C VAL A 217 -11.34 -10.69 0.30
N SER A 218 -11.80 -11.93 0.45
CA SER A 218 -12.79 -12.24 1.50
C SER A 218 -12.20 -11.99 2.90
N ASP A 219 -13.00 -11.45 3.81
CA ASP A 219 -12.54 -11.05 5.17
C ASP A 219 -11.82 -12.22 5.88
N GLY A 220 -12.42 -13.41 5.88
CA GLY A 220 -11.83 -14.62 6.48
C GLY A 220 -10.51 -15.06 5.82
N LEU A 221 -10.42 -15.02 4.48
CA LEU A 221 -9.17 -15.31 3.78
C LEU A 221 -8.10 -14.26 4.10
N ALA A 222 -8.47 -12.98 4.19
CA ALA A 222 -7.53 -11.91 4.50
C ALA A 222 -6.90 -12.12 5.89
N VAL A 223 -7.71 -12.44 6.91
CA VAL A 223 -7.21 -12.82 8.24
C VAL A 223 -6.29 -14.04 8.15
N GLY A 224 -6.67 -15.06 7.37
CA GLY A 224 -5.85 -16.25 7.14
C GLY A 224 -4.50 -15.95 6.48
N ILE A 225 -4.46 -15.06 5.48
CA ILE A 225 -3.22 -14.61 4.84
C ILE A 225 -2.31 -13.95 5.87
N ASN A 226 -2.85 -13.03 6.67
CA ASN A 226 -2.09 -12.39 7.74
C ASN A 226 -1.55 -13.41 8.75
N TYR A 227 -2.38 -14.39 9.16
CA TYR A 227 -1.97 -15.50 10.02
C TYR A 227 -0.79 -16.30 9.44
N ALA A 228 -0.78 -16.53 8.12
CA ALA A 228 0.28 -17.26 7.44
C ALA A 228 1.57 -16.45 7.21
N THR A 229 1.53 -15.11 7.26
CA THR A 229 2.74 -14.28 7.00
C THR A 229 3.89 -14.61 7.94
N THR A 230 3.59 -14.90 9.22
CA THR A 230 4.60 -15.18 10.26
C THR A 230 4.82 -16.66 10.56
N ARG A 231 4.15 -17.58 9.84
CA ARG A 231 4.13 -19.02 10.16
C ARG A 231 4.53 -19.95 9.01
N THR A 232 5.03 -21.13 9.34
CA THR A 232 5.30 -22.20 8.36
C THR A 232 4.51 -23.44 8.75
N PHE A 233 3.82 -24.03 7.79
CA PHE A 233 2.97 -25.18 8.00
C PHE A 233 3.62 -26.46 7.48
N ASN A 234 3.23 -27.59 8.05
CA ASN A 234 3.73 -28.89 7.62
C ASN A 234 3.11 -29.30 6.26
N GLU A 235 3.85 -30.08 5.47
CA GLU A 235 3.37 -30.58 4.18
C GLU A 235 2.44 -31.79 4.32
N SER A 236 2.67 -32.66 5.29
CA SER A 236 1.90 -33.90 5.52
C SER A 236 0.75 -33.76 6.52
N SER A 237 0.77 -32.71 7.36
CA SER A 237 -0.23 -32.47 8.40
C SER A 237 -0.86 -31.09 8.24
N PRO A 238 -1.96 -30.94 7.46
CA PRO A 238 -2.64 -29.66 7.33
C PRO A 238 -3.28 -29.23 8.65
N GLU A 239 -3.29 -27.92 8.89
CA GLU A 239 -3.99 -27.31 10.02
C GLU A 239 -5.30 -26.69 9.55
N TYR A 240 -6.38 -26.90 10.30
CA TYR A 240 -7.71 -26.38 10.04
C TYR A 240 -8.08 -25.34 11.10
N HIS A 241 -8.40 -24.13 10.67
CA HIS A 241 -8.83 -23.07 11.57
C HIS A 241 -10.15 -22.45 11.10
N VAL A 242 -10.98 -22.01 12.05
CA VAL A 242 -12.17 -21.22 11.75
C VAL A 242 -11.87 -19.76 12.05
N VAL A 243 -11.92 -18.86 11.07
CA VAL A 243 -11.97 -17.42 11.35
C VAL A 243 -13.41 -17.05 11.63
N TYR A 244 -13.71 -16.62 12.85
CA TYR A 244 -15.03 -16.11 13.25
C TYR A 244 -14.96 -14.59 13.38
N ASP A 245 -15.59 -13.89 12.44
CA ASP A 245 -15.62 -12.44 12.36
C ASP A 245 -17.01 -11.89 12.66
N MET A 246 -17.20 -11.32 13.85
CA MET A 246 -18.43 -10.61 14.22
C MET A 246 -18.16 -9.11 14.30
N GLY A 247 -18.49 -8.41 13.22
CA GLY A 247 -18.35 -6.97 13.08
C GLY A 247 -19.55 -6.19 13.63
N ALA A 248 -19.72 -4.95 13.17
CA ALA A 248 -20.87 -4.13 13.55
C ALA A 248 -22.15 -4.53 12.79
N GLY A 249 -22.06 -4.83 11.49
CA GLY A 249 -23.23 -5.12 10.66
C GLY A 249 -23.53 -6.59 10.40
N SER A 250 -22.54 -7.47 10.49
CA SER A 250 -22.66 -8.88 10.07
C SER A 250 -21.69 -9.79 10.80
N THR A 251 -21.98 -11.10 10.75
CA THR A 251 -21.14 -12.18 11.26
C THR A 251 -20.74 -13.13 10.13
N THR A 252 -19.48 -13.54 10.07
CA THR A 252 -19.03 -14.63 9.18
C THR A 252 -18.19 -15.65 9.95
N ALA A 253 -18.25 -16.91 9.53
CA ALA A 253 -17.31 -17.95 9.91
C ALA A 253 -16.71 -18.55 8.64
N THR A 254 -15.38 -18.69 8.60
CA THR A 254 -14.64 -19.19 7.44
C THR A 254 -13.72 -20.32 7.87
N VAL A 255 -13.95 -21.53 7.34
CA VAL A 255 -13.06 -22.68 7.55
C VAL A 255 -11.88 -22.57 6.58
N LEU A 256 -10.68 -22.52 7.13
CA LEU A 256 -9.42 -22.41 6.40
C LEU A 256 -8.58 -23.66 6.61
N ARG A 257 -7.91 -24.10 5.55
CA ARG A 257 -6.83 -25.09 5.61
C ARG A 257 -5.49 -24.43 5.30
N PHE A 258 -4.52 -24.68 6.16
CA PHE A 258 -3.14 -24.23 6.04
C PHE A 258 -2.22 -25.44 5.82
N GLN A 259 -1.34 -25.35 4.82
CA GLN A 259 -0.44 -26.45 4.48
C GLN A 259 0.85 -25.92 3.85
N GLY A 260 1.99 -26.55 4.17
CA GLY A 260 3.25 -26.30 3.47
C GLY A 260 3.31 -27.09 2.16
N ARG A 261 4.01 -26.58 1.15
CA ARG A 261 4.32 -27.36 -0.06
C ARG A 261 5.75 -27.10 -0.51
N SER A 262 6.50 -28.17 -0.77
CA SER A 262 7.83 -28.06 -1.35
C SER A 262 7.74 -27.85 -2.87
N VAL A 263 8.25 -26.73 -3.37
CA VAL A 263 8.32 -26.42 -4.81
C VAL A 263 9.76 -26.18 -5.24
N LYS A 264 10.08 -26.51 -6.49
CA LYS A 264 11.39 -26.19 -7.08
C LYS A 264 11.50 -24.70 -7.33
N ASP A 265 12.50 -24.08 -6.74
CA ASP A 265 12.89 -22.68 -6.97
C ASP A 265 13.94 -22.60 -8.10
N VAL A 266 14.26 -21.38 -8.52
CA VAL A 266 15.28 -21.09 -9.53
C VAL A 266 16.62 -21.70 -9.09
N GLY A 267 17.25 -22.51 -9.95
CA GLY A 267 18.56 -23.12 -9.65
C GLY A 267 18.57 -24.47 -8.95
N ARG A 268 17.45 -25.24 -8.96
CA ARG A 268 17.27 -26.59 -8.36
C ARG A 268 17.17 -26.66 -6.83
N PHE A 269 17.07 -25.54 -6.13
CA PHE A 269 16.80 -25.56 -4.70
C PHE A 269 15.30 -25.78 -4.44
N ASN A 270 14.95 -26.56 -3.42
CA ASN A 270 13.57 -26.69 -2.97
C ASN A 270 13.25 -25.53 -2.01
N LYS A 271 12.09 -24.90 -2.20
CA LYS A 271 11.54 -23.87 -1.31
C LYS A 271 10.19 -24.33 -0.80
N THR A 272 9.96 -24.21 0.51
CA THR A 272 8.64 -24.46 1.09
C THR A 272 7.79 -23.20 0.97
N ILE A 273 6.71 -23.29 0.20
CA ILE A 273 5.68 -22.25 0.09
C ILE A 273 4.52 -22.59 1.03
N GLN A 274 3.73 -21.58 1.37
CA GLN A 274 2.54 -21.76 2.22
C GLN A 274 1.28 -21.75 1.35
N GLU A 275 0.33 -22.63 1.63
CA GLU A 275 -0.98 -22.64 0.99
C GLU A 275 -2.07 -22.32 2.03
N VAL A 276 -2.95 -21.36 1.71
CA VAL A 276 -4.14 -21.01 2.49
C VAL A 276 -5.37 -21.23 1.62
N THR A 277 -6.22 -22.18 1.99
CA THR A 277 -7.39 -22.56 1.22
C THR A 277 -8.66 -22.35 2.04
N VAL A 278 -9.63 -21.62 1.50
CA VAL A 278 -10.98 -21.55 2.06
C VAL A 278 -11.73 -22.82 1.68
N LEU A 279 -12.29 -23.49 2.69
CA LEU A 279 -13.02 -24.75 2.50
C LEU A 279 -14.53 -24.57 2.63
N GLY A 280 -14.98 -23.73 3.56
CA GLY A 280 -16.40 -23.50 3.80
C GLY A 280 -16.63 -22.16 4.46
N VAL A 281 -17.80 -21.58 4.21
CA VAL A 281 -18.22 -20.29 4.75
C VAL A 281 -19.65 -20.40 5.25
N GLY A 282 -19.93 -19.74 6.37
CA GLY A 282 -21.25 -19.51 6.93
C GLY A 282 -21.36 -18.07 7.40
N TYR A 283 -22.56 -17.50 7.39
CA TYR A 283 -22.72 -16.07 7.69
C TYR A 283 -24.13 -15.72 8.15
N ASP A 284 -24.22 -14.56 8.81
CA ASP A 284 -25.45 -13.85 9.12
C ASP A 284 -25.25 -12.38 8.74
N THR A 285 -26.10 -11.88 7.83
CA THR A 285 -25.94 -10.55 7.23
C THR A 285 -26.45 -9.41 8.10
N GLU A 286 -27.09 -9.71 9.23
CA GLU A 286 -27.75 -8.71 10.09
C GLU A 286 -27.31 -8.82 11.57
N LEU A 287 -26.62 -9.90 11.95
CA LEU A 287 -26.08 -10.09 13.28
C LEU A 287 -24.77 -9.34 13.46
N GLY A 288 -24.70 -8.41 14.41
CA GLY A 288 -23.47 -7.68 14.71
C GLY A 288 -23.63 -6.71 15.88
N GLY A 289 -22.60 -5.90 16.10
CA GLY A 289 -22.60 -4.86 17.13
C GLY A 289 -23.75 -3.85 17.01
N ASP A 290 -24.22 -3.55 15.80
CA ASP A 290 -25.33 -2.63 15.57
C ASP A 290 -26.66 -3.19 16.07
N LEU A 291 -26.91 -4.49 15.91
CA LEU A 291 -28.08 -5.16 16.47
C LEU A 291 -28.07 -5.06 18.00
N PHE A 292 -26.90 -5.23 18.61
CA PHE A 292 -26.70 -5.11 20.05
C PHE A 292 -26.87 -3.66 20.53
N ASN A 293 -26.31 -2.70 19.79
CA ASN A 293 -26.51 -1.27 20.05
C ASN A 293 -28.00 -0.90 19.97
N GLN A 294 -28.76 -1.45 19.02
CA GLN A 294 -30.21 -1.23 18.92
C GLN A 294 -30.96 -1.72 20.18
N LYS A 295 -30.56 -2.84 20.78
CA LYS A 295 -31.18 -3.30 22.04
C LYS A 295 -30.90 -2.36 23.19
N ILE A 296 -29.68 -1.86 23.31
CA ILE A 296 -29.34 -0.88 24.35
C ILE A 296 -30.04 0.45 24.07
N PHE A 297 -30.15 0.88 22.81
CA PHE A 297 -30.91 2.05 22.42
C PHE A 297 -32.36 1.96 22.91
N GLU A 298 -33.03 0.82 22.71
CA GLU A 298 -34.40 0.62 23.20
C GLU A 298 -34.48 0.64 24.72
N ILE A 299 -33.53 0.00 25.43
CA ILE A 299 -33.44 0.05 26.90
C ILE A 299 -33.31 1.50 27.39
N LEU A 300 -32.41 2.29 26.80
CA LEU A 300 -32.20 3.69 27.17
C LEU A 300 -33.43 4.56 26.86
N LEU A 301 -34.07 4.34 25.72
CA LEU A 301 -35.27 5.07 25.32
C LEU A 301 -36.44 4.76 26.26
N ASP A 302 -36.65 3.49 26.60
CA ASP A 302 -37.71 3.08 27.53
C ASP A 302 -37.47 3.64 28.94
N ASP A 303 -36.23 3.61 29.41
CA ASP A 303 -35.87 4.17 30.71
C ASP A 303 -36.06 5.71 30.75
N PHE A 304 -35.70 6.42 29.67
CA PHE A 304 -35.94 7.86 29.57
C PHE A 304 -37.44 8.19 29.61
N VAL A 305 -38.26 7.54 28.78
CA VAL A 305 -39.72 7.80 28.71
C VAL A 305 -40.41 7.49 30.03
N ASN A 306 -39.88 6.55 30.82
CA ASN A 306 -40.40 6.20 32.15
C ASN A 306 -39.88 7.10 33.28
N SER A 307 -38.91 7.99 33.02
CA SER A 307 -38.38 8.91 34.01
C SER A 307 -39.43 9.94 34.47
N PRO A 308 -39.35 10.45 35.72
CA PRO A 308 -40.35 11.39 36.24
C PRO A 308 -40.56 12.62 35.36
N LYS A 309 -39.47 13.24 34.88
CA LYS A 309 -39.53 14.43 34.02
C LYS A 309 -40.10 14.14 32.63
N ALA A 310 -39.79 12.98 32.04
CA ALA A 310 -40.35 12.63 30.74
C ALA A 310 -41.83 12.23 30.81
N LYS A 311 -42.31 11.72 31.96
CA LYS A 311 -43.73 11.42 32.16
C LYS A 311 -44.63 12.65 32.11
N GLU A 312 -44.12 13.82 32.44
CA GLU A 312 -44.85 15.09 32.25
C GLU A 312 -45.08 15.37 30.75
N LEU A 313 -44.12 15.03 29.89
CA LEU A 313 -44.23 15.17 28.44
C LEU A 313 -45.18 14.16 27.80
N LEU A 314 -45.41 12.99 28.41
CA LEU A 314 -46.36 11.99 27.92
C LEU A 314 -47.82 12.49 27.93
N VAL A 315 -48.13 13.47 28.78
CA VAL A 315 -49.45 14.11 28.81
C VAL A 315 -49.67 14.95 27.55
N GLU A 316 -48.63 15.64 27.08
CA GLU A 316 -48.68 16.46 25.86
C GLU A 316 -48.53 15.62 24.58
N ASP A 317 -47.68 14.59 24.62
CA ASP A 317 -47.38 13.70 23.50
C ASP A 317 -47.57 12.24 23.92
N PRO A 318 -48.76 11.65 23.71
CA PRO A 318 -49.01 10.24 23.98
C PRO A 318 -48.09 9.28 23.20
N ASN A 319 -47.46 9.75 22.11
CA ASN A 319 -46.55 8.99 21.27
C ASN A 319 -45.07 9.36 21.53
N LEU A 320 -44.75 9.95 22.69
CA LEU A 320 -43.42 10.47 23.04
C LEU A 320 -42.27 9.52 22.68
N LYS A 321 -42.43 8.22 22.96
CA LYS A 321 -41.40 7.21 22.61
C LYS A 321 -41.08 7.24 21.12
N ASN A 322 -42.09 7.25 20.26
CA ASN A 322 -41.91 7.31 18.82
C ASN A 322 -41.41 8.69 18.37
N THR A 323 -41.91 9.78 18.95
CA THR A 323 -41.46 11.14 18.66
C THR A 323 -39.97 11.32 18.94
N ILE A 324 -39.45 10.79 20.05
CA ILE A 324 -38.03 10.81 20.38
C ILE A 324 -37.25 9.91 19.43
N ARG A 325 -37.78 8.71 19.12
CA ARG A 325 -37.15 7.77 18.19
C ARG A 325 -36.96 8.40 16.81
N THR A 326 -37.92 9.16 16.31
CA THR A 326 -37.85 9.83 15.00
C THR A 326 -37.19 11.20 15.04
N ASN A 327 -36.88 11.74 16.24
CA ASN A 327 -36.13 12.98 16.38
C ASN A 327 -34.64 12.74 16.12
N GLY A 328 -34.12 13.26 15.01
CA GLY A 328 -32.73 13.03 14.60
C GLY A 328 -31.67 13.39 15.64
N ARG A 329 -31.86 14.48 16.39
CA ARG A 329 -30.94 14.91 17.46
C ARG A 329 -30.93 13.92 18.62
N ALA A 330 -32.12 13.57 19.13
CA ALA A 330 -32.25 12.65 20.26
C ALA A 330 -31.82 11.23 19.88
N ALA A 331 -32.23 10.73 18.71
CA ALA A 331 -31.83 9.44 18.19
C ALA A 331 -30.31 9.32 18.04
N SER A 332 -29.64 10.34 17.49
CA SER A 332 -28.17 10.36 17.37
C SER A 332 -27.46 10.33 18.73
N LYS A 333 -27.96 11.08 19.72
CA LYS A 333 -27.44 11.07 21.09
C LYS A 333 -27.59 9.69 21.75
N LEU A 334 -28.79 9.11 21.66
CA LEU A 334 -29.07 7.77 22.19
C LEU A 334 -28.23 6.69 21.52
N TRP A 335 -28.03 6.74 20.20
CA TRP A 335 -27.21 5.77 19.48
C TRP A 335 -25.74 5.83 19.89
N LYS A 336 -25.18 7.04 20.02
CA LYS A 336 -23.81 7.25 20.52
C LYS A 336 -23.65 6.68 21.93
N GLU A 337 -24.61 6.94 22.80
CA GLU A 337 -24.57 6.45 24.19
C GLU A 337 -24.79 4.93 24.27
N ALA A 338 -25.70 4.36 23.48
CA ALA A 338 -25.92 2.92 23.40
C ALA A 338 -24.65 2.17 22.98
N THR A 339 -23.91 2.72 22.00
CA THR A 339 -22.62 2.20 21.57
C THR A 339 -21.59 2.22 22.71
N ARG A 340 -21.51 3.33 23.45
CA ARG A 340 -20.63 3.48 24.63
C ARG A 340 -20.98 2.46 25.71
N VAL A 341 -22.27 2.34 26.05
CA VAL A 341 -22.76 1.39 27.06
C VAL A 341 -22.43 -0.04 26.68
N ARG A 342 -22.62 -0.46 25.42
CA ARG A 342 -22.23 -1.81 24.96
C ARG A 342 -20.75 -2.10 25.20
N GLN A 343 -19.90 -1.13 24.84
CA GLN A 343 -18.45 -1.25 24.99
C GLN A 343 -18.05 -1.35 26.47
N ILE A 344 -18.67 -0.54 27.34
CA ILE A 344 -18.43 -0.60 28.79
C ILE A 344 -18.87 -1.92 29.39
N LEU A 345 -20.06 -2.42 29.02
CA LEU A 345 -20.58 -3.70 29.51
C LEU A 345 -19.74 -4.89 29.03
N SER A 346 -18.93 -4.73 27.98
CA SER A 346 -17.98 -5.76 27.55
C SER A 346 -16.82 -5.95 28.54
N ALA A 347 -16.46 -4.90 29.29
CA ALA A 347 -15.40 -4.94 30.31
C ALA A 347 -15.96 -4.99 31.74
N ASN A 348 -17.05 -4.27 32.01
CA ASN A 348 -17.64 -4.08 33.34
C ASN A 348 -18.98 -4.81 33.47
N ILE A 349 -19.36 -5.15 34.70
CA ILE A 349 -20.61 -5.89 34.98
C ILE A 349 -21.85 -4.99 34.98
N ASP A 350 -21.68 -3.67 35.13
CA ASP A 350 -22.75 -2.69 35.05
C ASP A 350 -22.22 -1.31 34.64
N THR A 351 -23.15 -0.40 34.34
CA THR A 351 -22.88 1.02 34.05
C THR A 351 -24.14 1.85 34.23
N VAL A 352 -23.97 3.17 34.28
CA VAL A 352 -25.03 4.17 34.14
C VAL A 352 -24.76 5.01 32.90
N ALA A 353 -25.80 5.32 32.14
CA ALA A 353 -25.77 6.23 31.01
C ALA A 353 -26.19 7.64 31.43
N SER A 354 -25.60 8.65 30.79
CA SER A 354 -25.96 10.05 31.06
C SER A 354 -25.90 10.85 29.76
N ILE A 355 -26.98 11.53 29.43
CA ILE A 355 -27.11 12.37 28.24
C ILE A 355 -27.70 13.71 28.64
N GLU A 356 -26.91 14.77 28.51
CA GLU A 356 -27.38 16.14 28.74
C GLU A 356 -28.37 16.57 27.65
N SER A 357 -29.45 17.21 28.10
CA SER A 357 -30.53 17.77 27.28
C SER A 357 -30.92 16.83 26.13
N LEU A 358 -31.32 15.60 26.49
CA LEU A 358 -31.64 14.56 25.51
C LEU A 358 -32.81 15.02 24.62
N TYR A 359 -33.88 15.52 25.24
CA TYR A 359 -35.08 16.01 24.55
C TYR A 359 -35.77 17.10 25.37
N LYS A 360 -36.21 18.19 24.71
CA LYS A 360 -36.84 19.38 25.33
C LYS A 360 -36.13 19.84 26.62
N ASP A 361 -34.80 19.96 26.57
CA ASP A 361 -33.94 20.38 27.69
C ASP A 361 -34.01 19.51 28.96
N ILE A 362 -34.52 18.27 28.83
CA ILE A 362 -34.49 17.29 29.90
C ILE A 362 -33.18 16.50 29.83
N ASP A 363 -32.38 16.59 30.89
CA ASP A 363 -31.24 15.72 31.09
C ASP A 363 -31.70 14.29 31.41
N PHE A 364 -31.07 13.32 30.76
CA PHE A 364 -31.32 11.91 31.00
C PHE A 364 -30.17 11.30 31.78
N ARG A 365 -30.49 10.65 32.89
CA ARG A 365 -29.59 9.73 33.59
C ARG A 365 -30.30 8.40 33.72
N SER A 366 -29.71 7.34 33.19
CA SER A 366 -30.36 6.04 33.20
C SER A 366 -30.40 5.43 34.59
N SER A 367 -31.35 4.51 34.80
CA SER A 367 -31.22 3.48 35.81
C SER A 367 -29.97 2.61 35.54
N LYS A 368 -29.54 1.84 36.55
CA LYS A 368 -28.34 1.00 36.45
C LYS A 368 -28.56 -0.12 35.43
N ILE A 369 -27.73 -0.16 34.39
CA ILE A 369 -27.76 -1.17 33.34
C ILE A 369 -26.72 -2.23 33.69
N THR A 370 -27.13 -3.49 33.83
CA THR A 370 -26.22 -4.60 34.13
C THR A 370 -25.95 -5.44 32.88
N ARG A 371 -24.75 -6.04 32.82
CA ARG A 371 -24.38 -7.00 31.78
C ARG A 371 -25.36 -8.16 31.76
N ALA A 372 -25.70 -8.71 32.92
CA ALA A 372 -26.62 -9.85 33.01
C ALA A 372 -28.01 -9.54 32.38
N ALA A 373 -28.60 -8.38 32.70
CA ALA A 373 -29.87 -7.98 32.09
C ALA A 373 -29.74 -7.77 30.58
N PHE A 374 -28.64 -7.17 30.12
CA PHE A 374 -28.38 -7.02 28.69
C PHE A 374 -28.27 -8.39 27.99
N GLU A 375 -27.53 -9.35 28.57
CA GLU A 375 -27.38 -10.70 28.01
C GLU A 375 -28.70 -11.48 27.97
N GLU A 376 -29.60 -11.25 28.92
CA GLU A 376 -30.97 -11.80 28.89
C GLU A 376 -31.75 -11.32 27.65
N HIS A 377 -31.66 -10.03 27.31
CA HIS A 377 -32.24 -9.51 26.07
C HIS A 377 -31.61 -10.09 24.79
N LEU A 378 -30.37 -10.57 24.88
CA LEU A 378 -29.65 -11.19 23.76
C LEU A 378 -29.90 -12.70 23.62
N ALA A 379 -30.53 -13.36 24.61
CA ALA A 379 -30.74 -14.81 24.60
C ALA A 379 -31.43 -15.32 23.32
N GLN A 380 -32.35 -14.54 22.75
CA GLN A 380 -33.04 -14.85 21.49
C GLN A 380 -32.11 -14.96 20.27
N TYR A 381 -30.89 -14.43 20.36
CA TYR A 381 -29.90 -14.43 19.27
C TYR A 381 -28.84 -15.53 19.42
N GLU A 382 -28.91 -16.36 20.46
CA GLU A 382 -27.93 -17.42 20.72
C GLU A 382 -27.73 -18.35 19.50
N ALA A 383 -28.82 -18.85 18.94
CA ALA A 383 -28.75 -19.73 17.76
C ALA A 383 -28.12 -19.02 16.55
N ARG A 384 -28.34 -17.71 16.40
CA ARG A 384 -27.75 -16.92 15.30
C ARG A 384 -26.24 -16.72 15.47
N ILE A 385 -25.72 -16.72 16.70
CA ILE A 385 -24.28 -16.60 16.98
C ILE A 385 -23.54 -17.87 16.55
N THR A 386 -24.09 -19.05 16.82
CA THR A 386 -23.43 -20.33 16.52
C THR A 386 -23.67 -20.81 15.09
N LYS A 387 -24.79 -20.40 14.46
CA LYS A 387 -25.17 -20.85 13.11
C LYS A 387 -24.10 -20.60 12.03
N PRO A 388 -23.41 -19.43 11.96
CA PRO A 388 -22.34 -19.23 10.98
C PRO A 388 -21.24 -20.30 11.10
N ILE A 389 -20.88 -20.72 12.32
CA ILE A 389 -19.87 -21.76 12.54
C ILE A 389 -20.38 -23.11 12.02
N THR A 390 -21.61 -23.50 12.39
CA THR A 390 -22.17 -24.79 11.95
C THR A 390 -22.34 -24.86 10.43
N ASP A 391 -22.79 -23.76 9.81
CA ASP A 391 -22.92 -23.67 8.36
C ASP A 391 -21.54 -23.77 7.68
N ALA A 392 -20.54 -23.03 8.16
CA ALA A 392 -19.20 -23.04 7.59
C ALA A 392 -18.57 -24.45 7.64
N ILE A 393 -18.72 -25.14 8.78
CA ILE A 393 -18.27 -26.52 8.98
C ILE A 393 -19.00 -27.47 8.03
N GLY A 394 -20.33 -27.40 7.97
CA GLY A 394 -21.15 -28.21 7.06
C GLY A 394 -20.79 -28.00 5.58
N ASN A 395 -20.38 -26.80 5.20
CA ASN A 395 -19.96 -26.46 3.84
C ASN A 395 -18.50 -26.84 3.53
N SER A 396 -17.70 -27.21 4.53
CA SER A 396 -16.25 -27.45 4.39
C SER A 396 -15.84 -28.91 4.17
N ASN A 397 -16.74 -29.87 4.45
CA ASN A 397 -16.44 -31.30 4.58
C ASN A 397 -15.35 -31.62 5.64
N VAL A 398 -15.12 -30.74 6.61
CA VAL A 398 -14.23 -30.95 7.77
C VAL A 398 -15.11 -31.17 8.99
N ALA A 399 -14.79 -32.16 9.83
CA ALA A 399 -15.51 -32.34 11.09
C ALA A 399 -15.07 -31.28 12.11
N LEU A 400 -15.99 -30.81 12.97
CA LEU A 400 -15.67 -29.82 14.01
C LEU A 400 -14.54 -30.29 14.93
N SER A 401 -14.43 -31.60 15.19
CA SER A 401 -13.36 -32.21 15.98
C SER A 401 -11.96 -32.08 15.35
N GLU A 402 -11.88 -31.91 14.04
CA GLU A 402 -10.62 -31.75 13.29
C GLU A 402 -10.13 -30.30 13.28
N VAL A 403 -10.99 -29.34 13.69
CA VAL A 403 -10.60 -27.92 13.78
C VAL A 403 -9.58 -27.74 14.90
N ASN A 404 -8.40 -27.22 14.56
CA ASN A 404 -7.34 -26.91 15.51
C ASN A 404 -7.76 -25.78 16.45
N THR A 405 -8.12 -24.61 15.90
CA THR A 405 -8.57 -23.45 16.68
C THR A 405 -9.60 -22.60 15.91
N LEU A 406 -10.40 -21.84 16.65
CA LEU A 406 -11.20 -20.73 16.15
C LEU A 406 -10.45 -19.41 16.40
N ILE A 407 -10.12 -18.67 15.35
CA ILE A 407 -9.49 -17.36 15.39
C ILE A 407 -10.57 -16.29 15.48
N VAL A 408 -10.53 -15.48 16.53
CA VAL A 408 -11.51 -14.39 16.74
C VAL A 408 -11.13 -13.13 15.95
N HIS A 409 -12.08 -12.57 15.23
CA HIS A 409 -11.97 -11.31 14.51
C HIS A 409 -13.24 -10.46 14.70
N GLY A 410 -13.14 -9.15 14.52
CA GLY A 410 -14.30 -8.27 14.59
C GLY A 410 -14.61 -7.79 16.01
N GLY A 411 -15.13 -6.55 16.08
CA GLY A 411 -15.24 -5.82 17.35
C GLY A 411 -16.33 -6.32 18.29
N ALA A 412 -17.38 -6.98 17.79
CA ALA A 412 -18.50 -7.43 18.59
C ALA A 412 -18.24 -8.79 19.28
N VAL A 413 -17.22 -9.55 18.85
CA VAL A 413 -16.77 -10.77 19.55
C VAL A 413 -16.28 -10.48 20.98
N ARG A 414 -15.89 -9.24 21.26
CA ARG A 414 -15.50 -8.78 22.62
C ARG A 414 -16.66 -8.79 23.63
N THR A 415 -17.90 -8.94 23.17
CA THR A 415 -19.07 -9.06 24.04
C THR A 415 -19.03 -10.43 24.75
N PRO A 416 -18.97 -10.50 26.10
CA PRO A 416 -18.78 -11.76 26.82
C PRO A 416 -19.78 -12.87 26.47
N PHE A 417 -21.05 -12.51 26.27
CA PHE A 417 -22.08 -13.41 25.75
C PHE A 417 -21.68 -14.15 24.48
N VAL A 418 -21.13 -13.44 23.49
CA VAL A 418 -20.66 -14.03 22.22
C VAL A 418 -19.48 -14.96 22.48
N GLY A 419 -18.50 -14.50 23.27
CA GLY A 419 -17.33 -15.29 23.67
C GLY A 419 -17.72 -16.63 24.29
N LYS A 420 -18.68 -16.62 25.22
CA LYS A 420 -19.18 -17.85 25.85
C LYS A 420 -19.81 -18.80 24.83
N LYS A 421 -20.64 -18.31 23.91
CA LYS A 421 -21.28 -19.17 22.91
C LYS A 421 -20.32 -19.78 21.91
N ILE A 422 -19.25 -19.06 21.54
CA ILE A 422 -18.20 -19.64 20.68
C ILE A 422 -17.33 -20.65 21.43
N GLU A 423 -17.08 -20.45 22.73
CA GLU A 423 -16.37 -21.42 23.59
C GLU A 423 -17.18 -22.71 23.74
N ASP A 424 -18.48 -22.57 24.04
CA ASP A 424 -19.42 -23.69 24.22
C ASP A 424 -19.47 -24.59 22.97
N ILE A 425 -19.58 -24.00 21.77
CA ILE A 425 -19.64 -24.80 20.52
C ILE A 425 -18.29 -25.39 20.12
N MET A 426 -17.18 -24.69 20.38
CA MET A 426 -15.83 -25.19 20.04
C MET A 426 -15.34 -26.27 21.01
N GLY A 427 -16.02 -26.47 22.13
CA GLY A 427 -15.71 -27.50 23.12
C GLY A 427 -14.72 -27.06 24.21
N GLY A 428 -14.46 -25.75 24.33
CA GLY A 428 -13.56 -25.21 25.36
C GLY A 428 -12.83 -23.93 24.94
N ALA A 429 -12.35 -23.18 25.95
CA ALA A 429 -11.63 -21.92 25.75
C ALA A 429 -10.25 -22.11 25.12
N GLU A 430 -9.62 -23.28 25.26
CA GLU A 430 -8.33 -23.64 24.67
C GLU A 430 -8.37 -23.70 23.14
N LYS A 431 -9.57 -23.87 22.55
CA LYS A 431 -9.79 -23.82 21.10
C LYS A 431 -9.89 -22.39 20.57
N ILE A 432 -10.01 -21.38 21.42
CA ILE A 432 -10.18 -19.98 21.00
C ILE A 432 -8.82 -19.29 20.89
N SER A 433 -8.40 -18.98 19.66
CA SER A 433 -7.13 -18.35 19.35
C SER A 433 -7.25 -16.83 19.27
N LYS A 434 -6.39 -16.14 20.04
CA LYS A 434 -6.22 -14.68 20.04
C LYS A 434 -4.89 -14.26 19.39
N GLN A 435 -4.33 -15.10 18.53
CA GLN A 435 -2.98 -14.92 17.97
C GLN A 435 -2.89 -13.88 16.85
N VAL A 436 -4.02 -13.26 16.45
CA VAL A 436 -4.06 -12.16 15.47
C VAL A 436 -4.72 -10.95 16.12
N ASN A 437 -4.39 -9.76 15.61
CA ASN A 437 -5.12 -8.55 16.00
C ASN A 437 -6.50 -8.56 15.31
N PRO A 438 -7.61 -8.57 16.08
CA PRO A 438 -8.97 -8.68 15.53
C PRO A 438 -9.46 -7.41 14.83
N ASP A 439 -8.73 -6.29 14.93
CA ASP A 439 -9.08 -5.04 14.24
C ASP A 439 -8.20 -4.78 12.99
N GLU A 440 -7.06 -5.47 12.83
CA GLU A 440 -6.04 -5.14 11.82
C GLU A 440 -5.65 -6.30 10.88
N SER A 441 -5.86 -7.55 11.28
CA SER A 441 -5.37 -8.70 10.51
C SER A 441 -6.01 -8.81 9.13
N ALA A 442 -7.29 -8.49 8.97
CA ALA A 442 -7.94 -8.46 7.66
C ALA A 442 -7.28 -7.42 6.72
N VAL A 443 -7.11 -6.16 7.16
CA VAL A 443 -6.51 -5.13 6.30
C VAL A 443 -5.05 -5.45 5.95
N LEU A 444 -4.26 -5.94 6.91
CA LEU A 444 -2.87 -6.32 6.68
C LEU A 444 -2.75 -7.50 5.70
N GLY A 445 -3.64 -8.50 5.82
CA GLY A 445 -3.67 -9.63 4.90
C GLY A 445 -4.09 -9.26 3.48
N ALA A 446 -5.07 -8.35 3.34
CA ALA A 446 -5.49 -7.83 2.04
C ALA A 446 -4.41 -6.96 1.39
N THR A 447 -3.75 -6.07 2.14
CA THR A 447 -2.62 -5.28 1.61
C THR A 447 -1.45 -6.19 1.23
N PHE A 448 -1.15 -7.23 2.02
CA PHE A 448 -0.14 -8.23 1.67
C PHE A 448 -0.47 -8.95 0.35
N LYS A 449 -1.74 -9.35 0.17
CA LYS A 449 -2.22 -9.94 -1.08
C LYS A 449 -2.05 -8.98 -2.27
N GLY A 450 -2.38 -7.71 -2.08
CA GLY A 450 -2.16 -6.66 -3.07
C GLY A 450 -0.68 -6.45 -3.41
N ALA A 451 0.20 -6.47 -2.39
CA ALA A 451 1.64 -6.40 -2.57
C ALA A 451 2.15 -7.55 -3.46
N ALA A 452 1.72 -8.78 -3.14
CA ALA A 452 2.08 -9.98 -3.90
C ALA A 452 1.64 -9.91 -5.37
N GLU A 453 0.44 -9.38 -5.63
CA GLU A 453 -0.12 -9.27 -6.99
C GLU A 453 0.44 -8.11 -7.81
N SER A 454 0.94 -7.06 -7.16
CA SER A 454 1.55 -5.93 -7.86
C SER A 454 2.84 -6.29 -8.61
N GLY A 455 3.52 -7.37 -8.19
CA GLY A 455 4.85 -7.74 -8.69
C GLY A 455 5.98 -6.79 -8.30
N ALA A 456 5.67 -5.66 -7.65
CA ALA A 456 6.64 -4.65 -7.25
C ALA A 456 7.35 -4.98 -5.92
N PHE A 457 6.83 -5.95 -5.17
CA PHE A 457 7.37 -6.35 -3.87
C PHE A 457 7.76 -7.82 -3.86
N LYS A 458 8.92 -8.10 -3.25
CA LYS A 458 9.30 -9.48 -2.90
C LYS A 458 8.71 -9.81 -1.53
N VAL A 459 7.59 -10.52 -1.53
CA VAL A 459 6.91 -10.98 -0.30
C VAL A 459 7.05 -12.49 -0.13
N LYS A 460 6.75 -12.99 1.07
CA LYS A 460 6.65 -14.44 1.32
C LYS A 460 5.62 -15.06 0.37
N GLU A 461 5.97 -16.19 -0.24
CA GLU A 461 5.07 -16.84 -1.20
C GLU A 461 3.98 -17.62 -0.46
N ILE A 462 2.79 -17.05 -0.47
CA ILE A 462 1.56 -17.63 0.09
C ILE A 462 0.58 -17.82 -1.06
N ARG A 463 0.29 -19.07 -1.43
CA ARG A 463 -0.72 -19.39 -2.44
C ARG A 463 -2.09 -19.48 -1.78
N THR A 464 -3.03 -18.74 -2.34
CA THR A 464 -4.38 -18.58 -1.78
C THR A 464 -5.41 -19.18 -2.72
N GLN A 465 -6.36 -19.92 -2.19
CA GLN A 465 -7.54 -20.39 -2.93
C GLN A 465 -8.80 -20.01 -2.17
N ASP A 466 -9.66 -19.22 -2.80
CA ASP A 466 -10.94 -18.77 -2.24
C ASP A 466 -12.14 -19.49 -2.90
N ILE A 467 -13.33 -19.32 -2.34
CA ILE A 467 -14.60 -19.86 -2.82
C ILE A 467 -15.66 -18.75 -2.96
N GLY A 468 -16.57 -18.91 -3.93
CA GLY A 468 -17.71 -18.01 -4.08
C GLY A 468 -18.88 -18.47 -3.21
N ALA A 469 -19.50 -17.56 -2.45
CA ALA A 469 -20.62 -17.90 -1.59
C ALA A 469 -21.88 -18.34 -2.36
N PHE A 470 -22.09 -17.80 -3.56
CA PHE A 470 -23.32 -18.02 -4.34
C PHE A 470 -23.15 -19.08 -5.43
N GLY A 471 -24.21 -19.83 -5.69
CA GLY A 471 -24.31 -20.63 -6.90
C GLY A 471 -24.51 -19.74 -8.13
N VAL A 472 -23.99 -20.14 -9.29
CA VAL A 472 -24.21 -19.45 -10.57
C VAL A 472 -25.02 -20.34 -11.50
N SER A 473 -26.10 -19.78 -12.05
CA SER A 473 -26.92 -20.42 -13.06
C SER A 473 -26.86 -19.67 -14.39
N ILE A 474 -27.10 -20.40 -15.48
CA ILE A 474 -27.44 -19.83 -16.78
C ILE A 474 -28.91 -20.06 -17.10
N LYS A 475 -29.52 -19.13 -17.83
CA LYS A 475 -30.89 -19.22 -18.34
C LYS A 475 -30.90 -18.93 -19.83
N TYR A 476 -31.51 -19.83 -20.61
CA TYR A 476 -31.55 -19.70 -22.07
C TYR A 476 -32.77 -20.44 -22.65
N LYS A 477 -33.29 -20.00 -23.80
CA LYS A 477 -34.48 -20.59 -24.44
C LYS A 477 -34.11 -21.65 -25.46
N LYS A 478 -34.72 -22.84 -25.40
CA LYS A 478 -34.83 -23.92 -26.45
C LYS A 478 -34.46 -23.54 -27.89
N ASP A 479 -35.24 -22.62 -28.41
CA ASP A 479 -35.22 -22.13 -29.77
C ASP A 479 -35.76 -20.69 -29.69
N ALA A 480 -35.65 -19.88 -30.75
CA ALA A 480 -36.19 -18.51 -30.74
C ALA A 480 -37.68 -18.45 -30.38
N GLU A 481 -38.44 -19.50 -30.76
CA GLU A 481 -39.88 -19.64 -30.55
C GLU A 481 -40.24 -20.39 -29.26
N ALA A 482 -39.27 -20.90 -28.51
CA ALA A 482 -39.52 -21.71 -27.33
C ALA A 482 -40.11 -20.86 -26.19
N LYS A 483 -41.33 -21.23 -25.74
CA LYS A 483 -42.01 -20.57 -24.61
C LYS A 483 -41.36 -20.87 -23.25
N LYS A 484 -40.62 -21.98 -23.12
CA LYS A 484 -40.00 -22.40 -21.86
C LYS A 484 -38.50 -22.11 -21.85
N GLU A 485 -38.06 -21.43 -20.82
CA GLU A 485 -36.64 -21.20 -20.52
C GLU A 485 -36.04 -22.41 -19.81
N THR A 486 -34.79 -22.72 -20.13
CA THR A 486 -33.98 -23.74 -19.45
C THR A 486 -33.05 -23.03 -18.49
N VAL A 487 -33.11 -23.41 -17.21
CA VAL A 487 -32.19 -22.95 -16.16
C VAL A 487 -31.24 -24.07 -15.82
N ARG A 488 -29.94 -23.80 -15.81
CA ARG A 488 -28.90 -24.77 -15.45
C ARG A 488 -27.91 -24.14 -14.48
N GLN A 489 -27.77 -24.71 -13.29
CA GLN A 489 -26.70 -24.33 -12.36
C GLN A 489 -25.36 -24.87 -12.88
N ILE A 490 -24.39 -23.98 -13.07
CA ILE A 490 -23.07 -24.29 -13.63
C ILE A 490 -21.97 -24.20 -12.57
N PHE A 491 -22.16 -23.37 -11.54
CA PHE A 491 -21.34 -23.37 -10.33
C PHE A 491 -22.27 -23.62 -9.13
N PRO A 492 -22.08 -24.70 -8.36
CA PRO A 492 -22.74 -24.83 -7.07
C PRO A 492 -22.28 -23.76 -6.09
N PHE A 493 -23.05 -23.58 -5.01
CA PHE A 493 -22.63 -22.79 -3.85
C PHE A 493 -21.23 -23.24 -3.39
N TYR A 494 -20.42 -22.30 -2.91
CA TYR A 494 -19.08 -22.59 -2.39
C TYR A 494 -18.11 -23.14 -3.44
N SER A 495 -18.33 -22.82 -4.72
CA SER A 495 -17.41 -23.18 -5.81
C SER A 495 -16.08 -22.44 -5.70
N LYS A 496 -14.98 -23.13 -6.00
CA LYS A 496 -13.64 -22.51 -6.06
C LYS A 496 -13.55 -21.41 -7.11
N ILE A 497 -12.99 -20.28 -6.71
CA ILE A 497 -12.71 -19.15 -7.59
C ILE A 497 -11.50 -19.45 -8.48
N GLY A 498 -11.52 -18.97 -9.74
CA GLY A 498 -10.42 -19.13 -10.71
C GLY A 498 -10.43 -20.41 -11.54
N ILE A 499 -11.40 -21.32 -11.32
CA ILE A 499 -11.52 -22.56 -12.10
C ILE A 499 -12.39 -22.34 -13.34
N GLU A 500 -11.79 -22.46 -14.53
CA GLU A 500 -12.51 -22.41 -15.82
C GLU A 500 -13.38 -23.67 -15.99
N LYS A 501 -14.67 -23.48 -16.29
CA LYS A 501 -15.59 -24.55 -16.68
C LYS A 501 -16.00 -24.38 -18.14
N VAL A 502 -16.01 -25.49 -18.88
CA VAL A 502 -16.51 -25.54 -20.25
C VAL A 502 -17.93 -26.09 -20.23
N ILE A 503 -18.88 -25.31 -20.73
CA ILE A 503 -20.29 -25.63 -20.73
C ILE A 503 -20.75 -25.88 -22.17
N PRO A 504 -21.20 -27.11 -22.51
CA PRO A 504 -21.80 -27.39 -23.79
C PRO A 504 -23.26 -26.90 -23.84
N LEU A 505 -23.63 -26.33 -24.97
CA LEU A 505 -24.97 -25.90 -25.33
C LEU A 505 -25.31 -26.53 -26.69
N SER A 506 -26.35 -27.36 -26.73
CA SER A 506 -26.81 -27.98 -27.99
C SER A 506 -27.54 -26.95 -28.85
N ARG A 507 -26.77 -26.10 -29.56
CA ARG A 507 -27.25 -25.02 -30.42
C ARG A 507 -26.42 -24.81 -31.65
N ASN A 508 -27.12 -24.52 -32.74
CA ASN A 508 -26.54 -24.33 -34.08
C ASN A 508 -27.01 -23.01 -34.75
N SER A 509 -27.74 -22.17 -34.01
CA SER A 509 -28.24 -20.86 -34.44
C SER A 509 -27.97 -19.82 -33.36
N GLU A 510 -28.09 -18.53 -33.69
CA GLU A 510 -27.91 -17.44 -32.72
C GLU A 510 -28.62 -17.69 -31.38
N LEU A 511 -27.90 -17.38 -30.30
CA LEU A 511 -28.24 -17.72 -28.95
C LEU A 511 -28.12 -16.48 -28.06
N THR A 512 -29.12 -16.31 -27.20
CA THR A 512 -29.06 -15.42 -26.05
C THR A 512 -29.18 -16.24 -24.77
N PHE A 513 -28.26 -16.02 -23.83
CA PHE A 513 -28.33 -16.61 -22.50
C PHE A 513 -27.90 -15.61 -21.43
N SER A 514 -28.49 -15.70 -20.26
CA SER A 514 -28.19 -14.82 -19.14
C SER A 514 -27.60 -15.61 -17.97
N THR A 515 -26.86 -14.91 -17.11
CA THR A 515 -26.19 -15.45 -15.92
C THR A 515 -26.80 -14.82 -14.66
N PHE A 516 -26.90 -15.60 -13.59
CA PHE A 516 -27.51 -15.17 -12.32
C PHE A 516 -26.80 -15.80 -11.13
N HIS A 517 -26.72 -15.08 -10.02
CA HIS A 517 -26.47 -15.69 -8.73
C HIS A 517 -27.76 -16.30 -8.17
N ASN A 518 -27.66 -17.52 -7.65
CA ASN A 518 -28.66 -18.12 -6.81
C ASN A 518 -28.35 -17.68 -5.38
N LEU A 519 -29.21 -16.84 -4.79
CA LEU A 519 -29.07 -16.41 -3.40
C LEU A 519 -29.72 -17.46 -2.49
N PRO A 520 -29.18 -17.70 -1.27
CA PRO A 520 -29.85 -18.56 -0.31
C PRO A 520 -31.19 -17.93 0.15
N PRO A 521 -32.12 -18.74 0.70
CA PRO A 521 -33.35 -18.23 1.31
C PRO A 521 -33.08 -17.16 2.37
N ARG A 522 -34.04 -16.25 2.59
CA ARG A 522 -33.92 -15.23 3.64
C ARG A 522 -33.91 -15.90 5.01
N ILE A 523 -33.11 -15.35 5.93
CA ILE A 523 -32.94 -15.89 7.29
C ILE A 523 -34.29 -15.97 8.03
N ASN A 524 -35.19 -15.00 7.81
CA ASN A 524 -36.47 -14.89 8.50
C ASN A 524 -37.65 -15.53 7.72
N ASP A 525 -37.39 -16.06 6.52
CA ASP A 525 -38.41 -16.70 5.68
C ASP A 525 -37.76 -17.81 4.81
N PRO A 526 -37.47 -18.98 5.40
CA PRO A 526 -36.83 -20.09 4.70
C PRO A 526 -37.72 -20.73 3.62
N ASP A 527 -39.03 -20.50 3.66
CA ASP A 527 -40.00 -21.02 2.69
C ASP A 527 -40.13 -20.13 1.44
N GLN A 528 -39.56 -18.92 1.47
CA GLN A 528 -39.52 -18.03 0.32
C GLN A 528 -38.66 -18.62 -0.81
N LYS A 529 -39.13 -18.48 -2.07
CA LYS A 529 -38.35 -18.89 -3.24
C LYS A 529 -36.99 -18.21 -3.25
N PRO A 530 -35.89 -18.94 -3.55
CA PRO A 530 -34.55 -18.37 -3.65
C PRO A 530 -34.54 -17.15 -4.57
N GLU A 531 -34.08 -16.02 -4.07
CA GLU A 531 -33.93 -14.80 -4.85
C GLU A 531 -32.82 -15.00 -5.90
N GLN A 532 -33.03 -14.51 -7.12
CA GLN A 532 -32.04 -14.54 -8.19
C GLN A 532 -31.53 -13.13 -8.45
N GLU A 533 -30.23 -12.91 -8.27
CA GLU A 533 -29.57 -11.67 -8.70
C GLU A 533 -29.13 -11.85 -10.15
N SER A 534 -29.67 -11.05 -11.06
CA SER A 534 -29.24 -11.03 -12.47
C SER A 534 -27.86 -10.40 -12.60
N LEU A 535 -27.06 -10.87 -13.56
CA LEU A 535 -25.68 -10.43 -13.74
C LEU A 535 -25.44 -9.92 -15.15
N GLU A 536 -25.44 -10.82 -16.13
CA GLU A 536 -25.10 -10.50 -17.52
C GLU A 536 -25.91 -11.34 -18.51
N THR A 537 -26.38 -10.72 -19.60
CA THR A 537 -26.89 -11.34 -20.81
C THR A 537 -25.82 -11.38 -21.88
N ILE A 538 -25.60 -12.56 -22.45
CA ILE A 538 -24.69 -12.82 -23.56
C ILE A 538 -25.53 -13.10 -24.80
N GLN A 539 -25.26 -12.38 -25.88
CA GLN A 539 -25.89 -12.56 -27.18
C GLN A 539 -24.83 -12.85 -28.25
N THR A 540 -24.99 -13.95 -28.98
CA THR A 540 -24.09 -14.29 -30.10
C THR A 540 -24.39 -13.45 -31.34
N SER A 541 -23.41 -13.34 -32.24
CA SER A 541 -23.53 -12.52 -33.47
C SER A 541 -23.14 -13.22 -34.78
N ASN A 542 -22.40 -14.33 -34.72
CA ASN A 542 -21.95 -15.08 -35.91
C ASN A 542 -22.00 -16.60 -35.67
N LEU A 543 -22.81 -17.06 -34.73
CA LEU A 543 -22.92 -18.47 -34.38
C LEU A 543 -23.40 -19.27 -35.58
N THR A 544 -24.45 -18.79 -36.25
CA THR A 544 -25.05 -19.46 -37.41
C THR A 544 -24.05 -19.60 -38.57
N ASP A 545 -23.28 -18.54 -38.86
CA ASP A 545 -22.25 -18.56 -39.90
C ASP A 545 -21.08 -19.48 -39.53
N SER A 546 -20.72 -19.52 -38.25
CA SER A 546 -19.66 -20.42 -37.76
C SER A 546 -20.06 -21.89 -37.90
N VAL A 547 -21.33 -22.20 -37.67
CA VAL A 547 -21.89 -23.55 -37.87
C VAL A 547 -21.89 -23.91 -39.35
N LYS A 548 -22.37 -23.04 -40.24
CA LYS A 548 -22.31 -23.26 -41.69
C LYS A 548 -20.90 -23.52 -42.17
N ARG A 549 -19.94 -22.75 -41.67
CA ARG A 549 -18.53 -22.94 -42.02
C ARG A 549 -17.99 -24.31 -41.58
N LEU A 550 -18.42 -24.86 -40.43
CA LEU A 550 -18.10 -26.25 -40.07
C LEU A 550 -18.74 -27.28 -41.00
N GLN A 551 -19.93 -27.00 -41.53
CA GLN A 551 -20.61 -27.88 -42.49
C GLN A 551 -19.92 -27.84 -43.87
N GLU A 552 -19.62 -26.63 -44.36
CA GLU A 552 -19.07 -26.38 -45.69
C GLU A 552 -17.57 -26.73 -45.79
N ASP A 553 -16.75 -26.28 -44.84
CA ASP A 553 -15.28 -26.46 -44.90
C ASP A 553 -14.86 -27.86 -44.44
N PHE A 554 -15.64 -28.51 -43.58
CA PHE A 554 -15.24 -29.73 -42.87
C PHE A 554 -16.24 -30.90 -42.93
N GLY A 555 -17.37 -30.74 -43.63
CA GLY A 555 -18.35 -31.82 -43.84
C GLY A 555 -19.08 -32.26 -42.56
N CYS A 556 -19.06 -31.45 -41.50
CA CYS A 556 -19.69 -31.80 -40.24
C CYS A 556 -21.22 -31.81 -40.35
N THR A 557 -21.89 -32.82 -39.77
CA THR A 557 -23.36 -32.82 -39.71
C THR A 557 -23.84 -31.95 -38.55
N GLU A 558 -25.05 -31.41 -38.67
CA GLU A 558 -25.64 -30.54 -37.64
C GLU A 558 -25.73 -31.22 -36.25
N LYS A 559 -25.85 -32.55 -36.21
CA LYS A 559 -25.88 -33.34 -34.97
C LYS A 559 -24.50 -33.49 -34.31
N ASP A 560 -23.43 -33.38 -35.09
CA ASP A 560 -22.05 -33.50 -34.64
C ASP A 560 -21.45 -32.17 -34.17
N ILE A 561 -22.15 -31.05 -34.44
CA ILE A 561 -21.74 -29.71 -34.04
C ILE A 561 -22.21 -29.41 -32.63
N ILE A 562 -21.28 -28.96 -31.78
CA ILE A 562 -21.57 -28.59 -30.39
C ILE A 562 -21.09 -27.16 -30.17
N THR A 563 -22.01 -26.28 -29.76
CA THR A 563 -21.64 -24.97 -29.22
C THR A 563 -21.14 -25.12 -27.80
N LYS A 564 -20.00 -24.51 -27.48
CA LYS A 564 -19.41 -24.50 -26.14
C LYS A 564 -19.04 -23.08 -25.76
N PHE A 565 -19.13 -22.79 -24.47
CA PHE A 565 -18.52 -21.61 -23.90
C PHE A 565 -17.74 -21.98 -22.66
N SER A 566 -16.74 -21.16 -22.34
CA SER A 566 -16.05 -21.29 -21.07
C SER A 566 -16.28 -20.09 -20.18
N ILE A 567 -16.38 -20.38 -18.89
CA ILE A 567 -16.75 -19.43 -17.86
C ILE A 567 -15.95 -19.71 -16.60
N VAL A 568 -15.57 -18.66 -15.89
CA VAL A 568 -14.79 -18.72 -14.66
C VAL A 568 -15.39 -17.81 -13.61
N LEU A 569 -15.29 -18.17 -12.34
CA LEU A 569 -15.46 -17.19 -11.25
C LEU A 569 -14.18 -16.36 -11.18
N ASN A 570 -14.24 -15.09 -11.54
CA ASN A 570 -13.09 -14.23 -11.71
C ASN A 570 -12.28 -14.09 -10.40
N PRO A 571 -10.95 -14.37 -10.40
CA PRO A 571 -10.11 -14.24 -9.21
C PRO A 571 -10.06 -12.86 -8.56
N LYS A 572 -10.46 -11.80 -9.27
CA LYS A 572 -10.38 -10.42 -8.75
C LYS A 572 -11.63 -9.96 -8.02
N ASP A 573 -12.80 -10.38 -8.46
CA ASP A 573 -14.09 -9.88 -7.96
C ASP A 573 -15.10 -10.98 -7.63
N SER A 574 -14.71 -12.25 -7.80
CA SER A 574 -15.53 -13.45 -7.61
C SER A 574 -16.75 -13.57 -8.52
N LEU A 575 -16.93 -12.66 -9.48
CA LEU A 575 -18.08 -12.68 -10.39
C LEU A 575 -17.87 -13.64 -11.56
N PRO A 576 -18.94 -14.28 -12.07
CA PRO A 576 -18.83 -15.11 -13.25
C PRO A 576 -18.43 -14.28 -14.47
N LYS A 577 -17.47 -14.79 -15.25
CA LYS A 577 -16.98 -14.16 -16.48
C LYS A 577 -16.89 -15.17 -17.60
N VAL A 578 -17.61 -14.94 -18.69
CA VAL A 578 -17.46 -15.71 -19.93
C VAL A 578 -16.14 -15.35 -20.60
N ILE A 579 -15.28 -16.36 -20.82
CA ILE A 579 -13.93 -16.19 -21.38
C ILE A 579 -13.94 -16.31 -22.90
N ARG A 580 -14.67 -17.30 -23.43
CA ARG A 580 -14.75 -17.58 -24.87
C ARG A 580 -15.98 -18.40 -25.20
N LEU A 581 -16.42 -18.27 -26.46
CA LEU A 581 -17.49 -19.05 -27.07
C LEU A 581 -16.99 -19.61 -28.40
N TRP A 582 -17.29 -20.87 -28.71
CA TRP A 582 -16.88 -21.52 -29.96
C TRP A 582 -17.84 -22.65 -30.33
N VAL A 583 -17.84 -23.01 -31.61
CA VAL A 583 -18.45 -24.24 -32.11
C VAL A 583 -17.36 -25.25 -32.43
N GLU A 584 -17.61 -26.52 -32.18
CA GLU A 584 -16.70 -27.59 -32.56
C GLU A 584 -17.42 -28.82 -33.10
N CYS A 585 -16.76 -29.55 -34.00
CA CYS A 585 -17.18 -30.87 -34.48
C CYS A 585 -15.96 -31.78 -34.65
N GLY A 586 -16.18 -33.09 -34.55
CA GLY A 586 -15.13 -34.10 -34.76
C GLY A 586 -15.13 -34.58 -36.21
N VAL A 587 -14.06 -34.29 -36.94
CA VAL A 587 -13.84 -34.67 -38.34
C VAL A 587 -12.98 -35.93 -38.38
N GLU A 588 -13.34 -36.90 -39.22
CA GLU A 588 -12.50 -38.08 -39.46
C GLU A 588 -11.40 -37.73 -40.47
N VAL A 589 -10.15 -37.94 -40.08
CA VAL A 589 -9.00 -37.73 -40.96
C VAL A 589 -8.48 -39.09 -41.41
N ALA A 590 -8.40 -39.30 -42.72
CA ALA A 590 -7.76 -40.48 -43.29
C ALA A 590 -6.26 -40.50 -42.90
N PRO A 591 -5.68 -41.66 -42.56
CA PRO A 591 -4.26 -41.73 -42.20
C PRO A 591 -3.40 -41.33 -43.42
N GLU A 592 -2.67 -40.22 -43.31
CA GLU A 592 -1.69 -39.86 -44.35
C GLU A 592 -0.52 -40.86 -44.32
N ALA A 593 -0.21 -41.45 -45.47
CA ALA A 593 0.99 -42.26 -45.65
C ALA A 593 2.24 -41.38 -45.46
N PRO A 594 3.31 -41.88 -44.80
CA PRO A 594 4.49 -41.07 -44.53
C PRO A 594 5.21 -40.73 -45.84
N LYS A 595 5.26 -39.44 -46.18
CA LYS A 595 6.08 -38.96 -47.30
C LYS A 595 7.56 -38.99 -46.89
N LYS A 596 8.34 -39.76 -47.65
CA LYS A 596 9.80 -39.74 -47.62
C LYS A 596 10.33 -38.50 -48.35
N ASP A 597 11.31 -37.89 -47.68
CA ASP A 597 12.46 -37.13 -48.18
C ASP A 597 12.24 -35.67 -48.66
N ALA A 598 12.75 -34.74 -47.84
CA ALA A 598 14.02 -34.02 -48.05
C ALA A 598 13.94 -32.49 -47.82
N SER A 599 14.77 -32.07 -46.84
CA SER A 599 15.43 -30.77 -46.67
C SER A 599 14.60 -29.50 -46.39
N GLY A 600 14.90 -28.91 -45.24
CA GLY A 600 15.38 -27.52 -45.22
C GLY A 600 14.57 -26.54 -44.38
N ALA A 601 15.06 -26.31 -43.15
CA ALA A 601 14.85 -25.12 -42.31
C ALA A 601 13.42 -24.86 -41.79
N PHE A 602 13.20 -25.21 -40.51
CA PHE A 602 12.81 -24.28 -39.43
C PHE A 602 12.52 -25.11 -38.17
N GLU A 603 13.58 -25.60 -37.53
CA GLU A 603 13.49 -26.09 -36.16
C GLU A 603 14.71 -25.58 -35.39
N ASP A 604 14.61 -24.33 -34.94
CA ASP A 604 15.53 -23.74 -33.97
C ASP A 604 14.80 -22.72 -33.10
N VAL A 605 13.83 -23.20 -32.29
CA VAL A 605 13.52 -22.69 -30.94
C VAL A 605 12.80 -23.80 -30.16
N LYS A 606 13.51 -24.88 -29.80
CA LYS A 606 13.10 -25.74 -28.67
C LYS A 606 14.27 -26.47 -28.02
N GLY A 607 15.37 -25.74 -27.85
CA GLY A 607 16.49 -26.11 -26.99
C GLY A 607 16.66 -25.09 -25.86
N PHE A 608 15.70 -25.00 -24.93
CA PHE A 608 15.91 -24.30 -23.65
C PHE A 608 15.46 -25.11 -22.41
N PHE A 609 15.03 -26.36 -22.54
CA PHE A 609 14.91 -27.24 -21.38
C PHE A 609 15.44 -28.62 -21.72
N GLY A 610 16.75 -28.75 -21.57
CA GLY A 610 17.39 -30.05 -21.45
C GLY A 610 16.95 -30.73 -20.16
N TYR A 611 16.63 -32.02 -20.26
CA TYR A 611 17.40 -33.05 -19.58
C TYR A 611 17.17 -34.40 -20.27
N GLY A 612 18.28 -35.10 -20.50
CA GLY A 612 18.37 -36.32 -21.29
C GLY A 612 17.86 -37.58 -20.59
N LYS A 613 17.57 -38.55 -21.47
CA LYS A 613 17.63 -40.02 -21.34
C LYS A 613 18.78 -40.52 -20.43
N LYS A 614 18.80 -41.74 -19.87
CA LYS A 614 17.86 -42.84 -19.58
C LYS A 614 18.72 -43.94 -18.89
N ASP A 615 18.04 -44.94 -18.32
CA ASP A 615 18.46 -46.30 -17.93
C ASP A 615 18.47 -46.51 -16.41
N GLY A 616 17.69 -47.42 -15.81
CA GLY A 616 16.74 -48.40 -16.33
C GLY A 616 15.89 -48.98 -15.19
N GLU A 617 14.87 -49.75 -15.58
CA GLU A 617 14.13 -50.74 -14.79
C GLU A 617 13.21 -50.25 -13.65
N GLN A 618 11.89 -50.38 -13.83
CA GLN A 618 11.13 -51.57 -13.40
C GLN A 618 9.62 -51.28 -13.24
N LYS A 619 8.83 -52.12 -13.94
CA LYS A 619 7.46 -52.59 -13.72
C LYS A 619 6.34 -51.61 -13.31
N VAL A 620 5.47 -51.42 -14.29
CA VAL A 620 4.05 -51.05 -14.22
C VAL A 620 3.29 -51.87 -13.17
N LEU A 621 2.70 -51.19 -12.20
CA LEU A 621 1.48 -51.61 -11.51
C LEU A 621 0.36 -50.65 -11.90
N LYS A 622 -0.80 -51.24 -12.18
CA LYS A 622 -2.08 -50.58 -12.42
C LYS A 622 -2.63 -50.07 -11.09
N ASP A 623 -3.23 -48.90 -11.10
CA ASP A 623 -4.27 -48.52 -10.14
C ASP A 623 -5.53 -48.12 -10.91
N ASP A 624 -6.61 -48.80 -10.55
CA ASP A 624 -8.00 -48.45 -10.80
C ASP A 624 -8.33 -47.10 -10.17
N ASP A 625 -9.15 -46.29 -10.83
CA ASP A 625 -10.19 -45.55 -10.11
C ASP A 625 -11.34 -45.18 -11.06
N SER A 626 -12.45 -45.90 -10.89
CA SER A 626 -13.80 -45.47 -11.28
C SER A 626 -14.55 -45.06 -10.02
N PRO A 627 -15.49 -44.11 -10.12
CA PRO A 627 -15.92 -43.24 -9.04
C PRO A 627 -16.75 -43.94 -7.95
N PRO A 628 -16.77 -43.42 -6.70
CA PRO A 628 -17.62 -43.97 -5.66
C PRO A 628 -19.10 -43.63 -5.91
N PRO A 629 -20.04 -44.56 -5.66
CA PRO A 629 -21.46 -44.30 -5.77
C PRO A 629 -22.00 -43.63 -4.51
N SER A 630 -22.88 -42.67 -4.74
CA SER A 630 -23.85 -42.16 -3.78
C SER A 630 -24.81 -43.28 -3.34
N SER A 631 -24.99 -43.48 -2.03
CA SER A 631 -26.19 -44.14 -1.52
C SER A 631 -26.67 -43.46 -0.23
N SER A 632 -27.80 -42.79 -0.37
CA SER A 632 -28.83 -42.62 0.65
C SER A 632 -29.23 -43.98 1.26
N SER A 633 -29.28 -44.07 2.58
CA SER A 633 -29.95 -45.18 3.27
C SER A 633 -31.18 -44.67 4.00
N SER A 634 -32.35 -45.04 3.49
CA SER A 634 -33.54 -45.29 4.29
C SER A 634 -33.70 -46.81 4.46
N SER A 635 -33.97 -47.22 5.69
CA SER A 635 -34.13 -48.58 6.19
C SER A 635 -35.26 -49.41 5.53
N SER A 636 -35.00 -50.69 5.25
CA SER A 636 -35.86 -51.82 5.66
C SER A 636 -35.20 -53.18 5.36
N SER A 637 -35.77 -54.21 5.96
CA SER A 637 -35.26 -55.51 6.40
C SER A 637 -35.02 -56.62 5.35
N SER A 638 -34.31 -57.66 5.85
CA SER A 638 -34.44 -59.11 5.63
C SER A 638 -33.61 -59.84 4.55
N SER A 639 -32.67 -60.64 5.09
CA SER A 639 -32.49 -62.11 4.91
C SER A 639 -31.82 -62.70 3.66
N THR A 640 -30.63 -63.27 3.91
CA THR A 640 -30.10 -64.61 3.50
C THR A 640 -30.15 -65.08 2.04
N GLY A 641 -29.00 -65.55 1.53
CA GLY A 641 -28.98 -66.62 0.52
C GLY A 641 -27.76 -66.70 -0.39
N SER A 642 -26.74 -67.41 0.09
CA SER A 642 -25.83 -68.36 -0.58
C SER A 642 -25.36 -68.18 -2.04
N SER A 643 -24.03 -68.25 -2.18
CA SER A 643 -23.24 -68.59 -3.36
C SER A 643 -23.70 -69.86 -4.10
N PRO A 644 -23.29 -70.01 -5.38
CA PRO A 644 -22.40 -71.14 -5.65
C PRO A 644 -21.23 -70.84 -6.60
N THR A 645 -20.27 -71.75 -6.50
CA THR A 645 -18.92 -71.80 -7.05
C THR A 645 -18.86 -72.29 -8.51
N SER A 646 -17.69 -72.03 -9.12
CA SER A 646 -17.01 -72.81 -10.19
C SER A 646 -17.34 -72.45 -11.64
N SER A 647 -16.34 -72.00 -12.39
CA SER A 647 -15.42 -72.88 -13.14
C SER A 647 -14.70 -72.08 -14.22
N ALA A 648 -13.38 -72.20 -14.24
CA ALA A 648 -12.53 -71.69 -15.31
C ALA A 648 -12.69 -72.57 -16.55
N THR A 649 -12.85 -71.97 -17.72
CA THR A 649 -12.54 -72.64 -18.99
C THR A 649 -11.99 -71.62 -19.99
N SER A 650 -10.74 -71.83 -20.34
CA SER A 650 -10.01 -71.19 -21.43
C SER A 650 -10.61 -71.52 -22.79
N LYS A 651 -10.87 -70.51 -23.64
CA LYS A 651 -10.99 -70.69 -25.10
C LYS A 651 -10.54 -69.43 -25.86
N SER A 652 -9.34 -69.55 -26.44
CA SER A 652 -8.89 -69.05 -27.74
C SER A 652 -9.81 -68.06 -28.47
N THR A 653 -9.42 -66.79 -28.52
CA THR A 653 -9.98 -65.79 -29.44
C THR A 653 -9.32 -65.92 -30.81
N LYS A 654 -10.17 -66.13 -31.83
CA LYS A 654 -9.81 -66.02 -33.25
C LYS A 654 -9.27 -64.63 -33.55
N VAL A 655 -8.20 -64.59 -34.34
CA VAL A 655 -7.73 -63.42 -35.08
C VAL A 655 -8.85 -62.96 -36.00
N ALA A 656 -9.29 -61.72 -35.82
CA ALA A 656 -10.09 -60.97 -36.79
C ALA A 656 -9.36 -59.66 -37.04
N ASP A 657 -9.14 -59.37 -38.32
CA ASP A 657 -8.53 -58.16 -38.89
C ASP A 657 -8.90 -56.90 -38.13
N SER A 658 -7.88 -56.13 -37.72
CA SER A 658 -8.05 -54.74 -37.33
C SER A 658 -7.84 -53.86 -38.55
N GLU A 659 -8.93 -53.38 -39.14
CA GLU A 659 -8.88 -52.18 -40.00
C GLU A 659 -8.35 -50.98 -39.20
N PRO A 660 -7.65 -50.03 -39.84
CA PRO A 660 -7.04 -48.90 -39.15
C PRO A 660 -8.14 -47.95 -38.64
N LYS A 661 -8.23 -47.75 -37.31
CA LYS A 661 -9.13 -46.74 -36.72
C LYS A 661 -8.74 -45.34 -37.21
N ALA A 662 -9.64 -44.69 -37.93
CA ALA A 662 -9.52 -43.29 -38.32
C ALA A 662 -9.24 -42.40 -37.09
N THR A 663 -8.24 -41.52 -37.18
CA THR A 663 -7.95 -40.53 -36.13
C THR A 663 -8.94 -39.37 -36.24
N ARG A 664 -9.75 -39.15 -35.20
CA ARG A 664 -10.74 -38.07 -35.14
C ARG A 664 -10.07 -36.77 -34.68
N ARG A 665 -10.10 -35.73 -35.52
CA ARG A 665 -9.58 -34.39 -35.21
C ARG A 665 -10.74 -33.45 -34.88
N ILE A 666 -10.57 -32.58 -33.88
CA ILE A 666 -11.60 -31.60 -33.49
C ILE A 666 -11.30 -30.28 -34.18
N GLU A 667 -12.23 -29.82 -35.01
CA GLU A 667 -12.19 -28.48 -35.59
C GLU A 667 -13.01 -27.51 -34.76
N LYS A 668 -12.48 -26.29 -34.57
CA LYS A 668 -13.08 -25.27 -33.70
C LYS A 668 -13.15 -23.93 -34.41
N ILE A 669 -14.33 -23.31 -34.38
CA ILE A 669 -14.53 -21.95 -34.91
C ILE A 669 -14.98 -21.03 -33.77
N PRO A 670 -14.26 -19.92 -33.49
CA PRO A 670 -14.64 -18.98 -32.45
C PRO A 670 -15.92 -18.23 -32.80
N VAL A 671 -16.79 -18.06 -31.80
CA VAL A 671 -18.07 -17.34 -31.91
C VAL A 671 -17.94 -15.99 -31.20
N LYS A 672 -18.29 -14.93 -31.91
CA LYS A 672 -18.39 -13.56 -31.43
C LYS A 672 -19.68 -13.36 -30.65
N TYR A 673 -19.60 -12.61 -29.56
CA TYR A 673 -20.73 -12.30 -28.70
C TYR A 673 -20.62 -10.89 -28.12
N THR A 674 -21.75 -10.35 -27.69
CA THR A 674 -21.86 -9.13 -26.91
C THR A 674 -22.36 -9.45 -25.51
N ILE A 675 -21.90 -8.69 -24.53
CA ILE A 675 -22.35 -8.79 -23.14
C ILE A 675 -23.12 -7.52 -22.77
N THR A 676 -24.33 -7.70 -22.27
CA THR A 676 -25.14 -6.65 -21.63
C THR A 676 -25.23 -6.99 -20.15
N LYS A 677 -25.00 -6.00 -19.27
CA LYS A 677 -25.19 -6.22 -17.82
C LYS A 677 -26.67 -6.18 -17.48
N ASP A 678 -27.16 -7.23 -16.84
CA ASP A 678 -28.54 -7.34 -16.37
C ASP A 678 -28.56 -7.02 -14.89
N GLY A 679 -28.78 -5.76 -14.53
CA GLY A 679 -28.72 -5.30 -13.15
C GLY A 679 -29.04 -3.81 -13.08
N SER A 680 -28.44 -3.10 -12.13
CA SER A 680 -28.51 -1.64 -12.13
C SER A 680 -27.95 -1.08 -13.45
N PRO A 681 -28.62 -0.11 -14.09
CA PRO A 681 -28.11 0.54 -15.28
C PRO A 681 -26.68 1.06 -15.07
N ASN A 682 -25.81 0.79 -16.04
CA ASN A 682 -24.51 1.47 -16.08
C ASN A 682 -24.75 2.97 -16.17
N ILE A 683 -24.00 3.73 -15.38
CA ILE A 683 -24.06 5.19 -15.43
C ILE A 683 -23.36 5.63 -16.72
N PRO A 684 -23.98 6.45 -17.58
CA PRO A 684 -23.35 6.94 -18.79
C PRO A 684 -22.02 7.64 -18.46
N GLU A 685 -21.00 7.49 -19.31
CA GLU A 685 -19.66 8.05 -19.07
C GLU A 685 -19.69 9.58 -18.86
N LYS A 686 -20.59 10.29 -19.53
CA LYS A 686 -20.81 11.74 -19.32
C LYS A 686 -21.25 12.07 -17.88
N ASP A 687 -22.18 11.30 -17.34
CA ASP A 687 -22.73 11.52 -16.00
C ASP A 687 -21.70 11.13 -14.94
N LYS A 688 -21.01 10.01 -15.16
CA LYS A 688 -19.87 9.60 -14.34
C LYS A 688 -18.77 10.67 -14.29
N MET A 689 -18.41 11.26 -15.43
CA MET A 689 -17.47 12.39 -15.46
C MET A 689 -17.99 13.60 -14.69
N SER A 690 -19.30 13.86 -14.72
CA SER A 690 -19.93 14.93 -13.94
C SER A 690 -19.82 14.68 -12.43
N LEU A 691 -20.01 13.43 -11.98
CA LEU A 691 -19.80 13.02 -10.58
C LEU A 691 -18.33 13.17 -10.16
N ILE A 692 -17.38 12.78 -11.00
CA ILE A 692 -15.94 12.96 -10.75
C ILE A 692 -15.59 14.46 -10.60
N LEU A 693 -16.12 15.31 -11.49
CA LEU A 693 -15.92 16.75 -11.42
C LEU A 693 -16.54 17.37 -10.16
N LYS A 694 -17.73 16.90 -9.75
CA LYS A 694 -18.37 17.31 -8.50
C LYS A 694 -17.48 17.00 -7.31
N ILE A 695 -16.97 15.77 -7.17
CA ILE A 695 -16.06 15.40 -6.07
C ILE A 695 -14.77 16.22 -6.11
N ARG A 696 -14.17 16.43 -7.31
CA ARG A 696 -12.96 17.27 -7.45
C ARG A 696 -13.19 18.72 -7.03
N ALA A 697 -14.38 19.26 -7.26
CA ALA A 697 -14.72 20.61 -6.83
C ALA A 697 -14.76 20.71 -5.29
N PHE A 698 -15.35 19.72 -4.62
CA PHE A 698 -15.27 19.62 -3.16
C PHE A 698 -13.83 19.45 -2.66
N ASP A 699 -13.00 18.62 -3.31
CA ASP A 699 -11.60 18.44 -2.91
C ASP A 699 -10.80 19.75 -3.04
N LYS A 700 -11.04 20.50 -4.11
CA LYS A 700 -10.43 21.82 -4.29
C LYS A 700 -10.88 22.77 -3.18
N HIS A 701 -12.18 22.82 -2.88
CA HIS A 701 -12.70 23.65 -1.80
C HIS A 701 -12.08 23.30 -0.44
N ASP A 702 -12.00 22.01 -0.10
CA ASP A 702 -11.38 21.56 1.15
C ASP A 702 -9.90 21.92 1.22
N LYS A 703 -9.17 21.80 0.11
CA LYS A 703 -7.77 22.22 0.02
C LYS A 703 -7.61 23.73 0.20
N ASP A 704 -8.43 24.53 -0.50
CA ASP A 704 -8.38 25.98 -0.42
C ASP A 704 -8.71 26.47 1.01
N ARG A 705 -9.71 25.85 1.66
CA ARG A 705 -10.05 26.10 3.07
C ARG A 705 -8.90 25.75 4.01
N LYS A 706 -8.32 24.55 3.89
CA LYS A 706 -7.18 24.12 4.74
C LYS A 706 -5.99 25.08 4.60
N ASN A 707 -5.64 25.47 3.37
CA ASN A 707 -4.56 26.43 3.14
C ASN A 707 -4.84 27.79 3.81
N LEU A 708 -6.10 28.24 3.79
CA LEU A 708 -6.50 29.48 4.45
C LEU A 708 -6.40 29.37 5.98
N GLU A 709 -6.89 28.28 6.56
CA GLU A 709 -6.79 28.01 8.01
C GLU A 709 -5.33 27.90 8.46
N GLU A 710 -4.48 27.20 7.70
CA GLU A 710 -3.05 27.11 7.97
C GLU A 710 -2.38 28.49 7.90
N ALA A 711 -2.69 29.31 6.89
CA ALA A 711 -2.17 30.66 6.79
C ALA A 711 -2.60 31.55 7.98
N ARG A 712 -3.84 31.41 8.46
CA ARG A 712 -4.34 32.13 9.64
C ARG A 712 -3.64 31.69 10.91
N ASN A 713 -3.50 30.38 11.12
CA ASN A 713 -2.76 29.82 12.24
C ASN A 713 -1.29 30.26 12.21
N ASN A 714 -0.68 30.33 11.03
CA ASN A 714 0.68 30.82 10.86
C ASN A 714 0.79 32.31 11.20
N LEU A 715 -0.17 33.15 10.78
CA LEU A 715 -0.20 34.56 11.17
C LEU A 715 -0.37 34.72 12.68
N GLU A 716 -1.28 33.97 13.30
CA GLU A 716 -1.49 33.96 14.75
C GLU A 716 -0.24 33.52 15.51
N ALA A 717 0.37 32.40 15.13
CA ALA A 717 1.61 31.93 15.72
C ALA A 717 2.75 32.95 15.53
N TYR A 718 2.79 33.61 14.37
CA TYR A 718 3.75 34.66 14.08
C TYR A 718 3.59 35.84 15.03
N THR A 719 2.37 36.35 15.26
CA THR A 719 2.15 37.50 16.16
C THR A 719 2.60 37.19 17.59
N TYR A 720 2.34 35.97 18.09
CA TYR A 720 2.85 35.54 19.40
C TYR A 720 4.38 35.44 19.44
N ARG A 721 5.01 34.82 18.43
CA ARG A 721 6.48 34.73 18.32
C ARG A 721 7.12 36.11 18.27
N ALA A 722 6.59 36.99 17.41
CA ALA A 722 7.12 38.34 17.21
C ALA A 722 6.99 39.19 18.48
N ARG A 723 5.90 39.03 19.25
CA ARG A 723 5.75 39.70 20.55
C ARG A 723 6.82 39.25 21.55
N GLY A 724 7.21 37.98 21.53
CA GLY A 724 8.32 37.46 22.36
C GLY A 724 9.65 38.18 22.09
N TYR A 725 9.92 38.57 20.84
CA TYR A 725 11.14 39.31 20.49
C TYR A 725 11.22 40.70 21.13
N LEU A 726 10.08 41.36 21.38
CA LEU A 726 10.07 42.69 22.00
C LEU A 726 10.57 42.68 23.45
N SER A 727 10.53 41.51 24.11
CA SER A 727 11.06 41.27 25.45
C SER A 727 12.43 40.56 25.47
N ASP A 728 13.00 40.26 24.31
CA ASP A 728 14.25 39.51 24.21
C ASP A 728 15.45 40.47 24.17
N ASP A 729 16.31 40.41 25.20
CA ASP A 729 17.49 41.27 25.34
C ASP A 729 18.41 41.26 24.10
N ALA A 730 18.56 40.10 23.43
CA ALA A 730 19.39 39.99 22.25
C ALA A 730 18.76 40.72 21.04
N PHE A 731 17.43 40.70 20.92
CA PHE A 731 16.69 41.42 19.89
C PHE A 731 16.64 42.93 20.18
N ILE A 732 16.46 43.32 21.44
CA ILE A 732 16.52 44.71 21.90
C ILE A 732 17.90 45.31 21.59
N ALA A 733 18.97 44.55 21.83
CA ALA A 733 20.35 45.01 21.61
C ALA A 733 20.70 45.32 20.15
N VAL A 734 19.93 44.82 19.17
CA VAL A 734 20.19 45.03 17.74
C VAL A 734 19.05 45.77 17.03
N SER A 735 18.16 46.42 17.78
CA SER A 735 17.02 47.18 17.24
C SER A 735 16.93 48.57 17.85
N THR A 736 16.27 49.51 17.16
CA THR A 736 15.90 50.80 17.73
C THR A 736 14.56 50.74 18.46
N GLU A 737 14.32 51.68 19.38
CA GLU A 737 13.03 51.81 20.07
C GLU A 737 11.89 52.04 19.08
N GLU A 738 12.07 52.93 18.10
CA GLU A 738 11.10 53.20 17.03
C GLU A 738 10.76 51.94 16.22
N GLN A 739 11.76 51.11 15.88
CA GLN A 739 11.53 49.84 15.18
C GLN A 739 10.68 48.88 16.02
N ARG A 740 10.95 48.80 17.33
CA ARG A 740 10.20 47.95 18.26
C ARG A 740 8.77 48.44 18.49
N GLU A 741 8.57 49.74 18.69
CA GLU A 741 7.24 50.34 18.82
C GLU A 741 6.40 50.13 17.57
N LYS A 742 6.99 50.33 16.38
CA LYS A 742 6.30 50.08 15.10
C LYS A 742 5.94 48.60 14.93
N LEU A 743 6.84 47.70 15.29
CA LEU A 743 6.58 46.26 15.25
C LEU A 743 5.47 45.87 16.23
N ASP A 744 5.48 46.39 17.46
CA ASP A 744 4.43 46.14 18.46
C ASP A 744 3.05 46.63 18.00
N ALA A 745 2.99 47.83 17.43
CA ALA A 745 1.78 48.38 16.84
C ALA A 745 1.23 47.49 15.71
N MET A 746 2.11 47.03 14.80
CA MET A 746 1.70 46.15 13.69
C MET A 746 1.30 44.74 14.16
N ILE A 747 1.96 44.20 15.19
CA ILE A 747 1.56 42.93 15.82
C ILE A 747 0.16 43.06 16.40
N SER A 748 -0.11 44.15 17.12
CA SER A 748 -1.40 44.43 17.72
C SER A 748 -2.49 44.61 16.65
N GLU A 749 -2.22 45.40 15.60
CA GLU A 749 -3.13 45.57 14.46
C GLU A 749 -3.41 44.24 13.75
N ALA A 750 -2.39 43.41 13.51
CA ALA A 750 -2.56 42.12 12.85
C ALA A 750 -3.38 41.14 13.72
N SER A 751 -3.15 41.15 15.03
CA SER A 751 -3.92 40.36 16.01
C SER A 751 -5.39 40.78 16.02
N ASP A 752 -5.66 42.08 16.17
CA ASP A 752 -7.03 42.62 16.18
C ASP A 752 -7.74 42.39 14.85
N TRP A 753 -7.02 42.58 13.74
CA TRP A 753 -7.52 42.30 12.40
C TRP A 753 -7.90 40.82 12.24
N LEU A 754 -7.09 39.89 12.72
CA LEU A 754 -7.36 38.45 12.60
C LEU A 754 -8.71 38.04 13.22
N TYR A 755 -9.07 38.63 14.37
CA TYR A 755 -10.33 38.35 15.07
C TYR A 755 -11.48 39.30 14.70
N GLY A 756 -11.19 40.39 13.98
CA GLY A 756 -12.16 41.34 13.43
C GLY A 756 -12.37 41.14 11.93
N ASP A 757 -12.02 42.16 11.13
CA ASP A 757 -12.25 42.20 9.67
C ASP A 757 -11.59 41.03 8.92
N GLY A 758 -10.44 40.57 9.42
CA GLY A 758 -9.66 39.45 8.88
C GLY A 758 -10.33 38.09 9.01
N TYR A 759 -11.37 37.94 9.84
CA TYR A 759 -12.10 36.68 9.98
C TYR A 759 -12.72 36.19 8.67
N THR A 760 -13.05 37.11 7.76
CA THR A 760 -13.60 36.78 6.42
C THR A 760 -12.59 36.94 5.28
N ALA A 761 -11.35 37.36 5.58
CA ALA A 761 -10.33 37.64 4.58
C ALA A 761 -9.86 36.40 3.84
N GLY A 762 -9.52 36.58 2.56
CA GLY A 762 -8.99 35.51 1.70
C GLY A 762 -7.51 35.22 1.92
N LEU A 763 -7.02 34.11 1.34
CA LEU A 763 -5.65 33.61 1.53
C LEU A 763 -4.58 34.66 1.20
N LYS A 764 -4.79 35.46 0.15
CA LYS A 764 -3.83 36.49 -0.28
C LYS A 764 -3.67 37.60 0.77
N GLU A 765 -4.75 38.01 1.41
CA GLU A 765 -4.75 39.08 2.41
C GLU A 765 -4.03 38.63 3.68
N VAL A 766 -4.28 37.39 4.13
CA VAL A 766 -3.57 36.80 5.28
C VAL A 766 -2.07 36.73 5.01
N HIS A 767 -1.65 36.24 3.84
CA HIS A 767 -0.23 36.24 3.46
C HIS A 767 0.37 37.65 3.37
N GLN A 768 -0.41 38.64 2.95
CA GLN A 768 0.06 40.03 2.91
C GLN A 768 0.33 40.57 4.32
N LYS A 769 -0.53 40.26 5.30
CA LYS A 769 -0.31 40.64 6.70
C LYS A 769 0.95 39.98 7.28
N ILE A 770 1.19 38.69 7.00
CA ILE A 770 2.44 38.01 7.40
C ILE A 770 3.66 38.72 6.79
N LYS A 771 3.66 38.98 5.49
CA LYS A 771 4.77 39.65 4.80
C LYS A 771 5.06 41.05 5.34
N GLN A 772 4.02 41.79 5.74
CA GLN A 772 4.16 43.11 6.33
C GLN A 772 4.89 43.05 7.69
N LEU A 773 4.61 42.04 8.50
CA LEU A 773 5.32 41.82 9.76
C LEU A 773 6.77 41.34 9.53
N GLU A 774 6.96 40.41 8.59
CA GLU A 774 8.29 39.90 8.21
C GLU A 774 9.21 41.01 7.69
N ALA A 775 8.66 41.97 6.95
CA ALA A 775 9.43 43.09 6.41
C ALA A 775 10.10 43.95 7.51
N LEU A 776 9.52 44.00 8.72
CA LEU A 776 10.12 44.72 9.86
C LEU A 776 10.96 43.80 10.75
N GLU A 777 10.51 42.58 10.99
CA GLU A 777 11.17 41.65 11.92
C GLU A 777 12.40 40.96 11.32
N ALA A 778 12.32 40.50 10.07
CA ALA A 778 13.38 39.68 9.47
C ALA A 778 14.75 40.38 9.41
N PRO A 779 14.86 41.69 9.08
CA PRO A 779 16.15 42.39 9.13
C PRO A 779 16.76 42.45 10.54
N ILE A 780 15.94 42.62 11.58
CA ILE A 780 16.41 42.68 12.98
C ILE A 780 16.86 41.29 13.43
N SER A 781 16.06 40.26 13.12
CA SER A 781 16.41 38.87 13.42
C SER A 781 17.67 38.42 12.67
N LYS A 782 17.89 38.91 11.45
CA LYS A 782 19.15 38.71 10.73
C LYS A 782 20.32 39.36 11.46
N ARG A 783 20.22 40.64 11.84
CA ARG A 783 21.25 41.33 12.64
C ARG A 783 21.56 40.58 13.94
N ARG A 784 20.54 40.08 14.62
CA ARG A 784 20.69 39.26 15.83
C ARG A 784 21.50 37.99 15.56
N ALA A 785 21.16 37.24 14.50
CA ALA A 785 21.89 36.01 14.15
C ALA A 785 23.34 36.30 13.77
N GLU A 786 23.59 37.40 13.04
CA GLU A 786 24.93 37.82 12.64
C GLU A 786 25.79 38.26 13.83
N LYS A 787 25.18 38.84 14.88
CA LYS A 787 25.92 39.27 16.09
C LYS A 787 26.71 38.13 16.73
N ASP A 788 26.18 36.91 16.71
CA ASP A 788 26.83 35.74 17.29
C ASP A 788 27.69 34.99 16.25
N SER A 789 27.20 34.85 15.01
CA SER A 789 27.84 34.04 13.98
C SER A 789 28.99 34.72 13.23
N LEU A 790 28.95 36.05 13.06
CA LEU A 790 29.99 36.79 12.34
C LEU A 790 31.35 36.76 13.06
N PRO A 791 31.45 36.97 14.39
CA PRO A 791 32.72 36.85 15.11
C PRO A 791 33.34 35.45 14.98
N GLU A 792 32.53 34.40 15.03
CA GLU A 792 32.99 33.02 14.85
C GLU A 792 33.53 32.79 13.43
N ALA A 793 32.78 33.23 12.41
CA ALA A 793 33.20 33.15 11.02
C ALA A 793 34.51 33.92 10.76
N LEU A 794 34.64 35.13 11.32
CA LEU A 794 35.85 35.95 11.22
C LEU A 794 37.05 35.32 11.93
N ASN A 795 36.84 34.74 13.12
CA ASN A 795 37.90 34.02 13.82
C ASN A 795 38.41 32.84 12.99
N ASN A 796 37.50 32.06 12.40
CA ASN A 796 37.87 30.98 11.50
C ASN A 796 38.67 31.47 10.28
N LEU A 797 38.18 32.53 9.61
CA LEU A 797 38.89 33.13 8.47
C LEU A 797 40.29 33.63 8.87
N ASN A 798 40.41 34.28 10.02
CA ASN A 798 41.68 34.78 10.54
C ASN A 798 42.65 33.64 10.88
N ASN A 799 42.16 32.52 11.42
CA ASN A 799 42.98 31.33 11.66
C ASN A 799 43.49 30.71 10.35
N ILE A 800 42.65 30.69 9.30
CA ILE A 800 43.05 30.23 7.97
C ILE A 800 44.09 31.18 7.37
N LEU A 801 43.87 32.50 7.44
CA LEU A 801 44.83 33.51 6.99
C LEU A 801 46.17 33.38 7.74
N ALA A 802 46.17 33.17 9.05
CA ALA A 802 47.38 32.97 9.84
C ALA A 802 48.11 31.68 9.43
N SER A 803 47.38 30.58 9.23
CA SER A 803 47.94 29.30 8.77
C SER A 803 48.55 29.42 7.37
N MET A 804 47.85 30.11 6.47
CA MET A 804 48.30 30.38 5.11
C MET A 804 49.54 31.28 5.09
N LYS A 805 49.58 32.33 5.93
CA LYS A 805 50.75 33.19 6.11
C LYS A 805 51.96 32.39 6.59
N GLY A 806 51.81 31.59 7.63
CA GLY A 806 52.88 30.75 8.15
C GLY A 806 53.33 29.67 7.15
N PHE A 807 52.45 29.21 6.27
CA PHE A 807 52.83 28.35 5.15
C PHE A 807 53.65 29.11 4.10
N ILE A 808 53.22 30.31 3.69
CA ILE A 808 53.96 31.15 2.74
C ILE A 808 55.35 31.50 3.30
N GLU A 809 55.43 31.98 4.54
CA GLU A 809 56.71 32.34 5.19
C GLU A 809 57.66 31.13 5.29
N ARG A 810 57.14 29.93 5.60
CA ARG A 810 57.94 28.69 5.60
C ARG A 810 58.48 28.39 4.20
N GLN A 811 57.64 28.45 3.18
CA GLN A 811 58.06 28.18 1.80
C GLN A 811 59.06 29.21 1.26
N GLU A 812 58.88 30.50 1.59
CA GLU A 812 59.85 31.55 1.27
C GLU A 812 61.19 31.32 1.99
N SER A 813 61.18 30.93 3.28
CA SER A 813 62.42 30.62 4.01
C SER A 813 63.16 29.39 3.47
N LEU A 814 62.42 28.37 3.01
CA LEU A 814 62.98 27.19 2.35
C LEU A 814 63.59 27.55 0.99
N ALA A 815 62.99 28.48 0.25
CA ALA A 815 63.55 28.99 -1.00
C ALA A 815 64.84 29.82 -0.79
N GLU A 816 64.98 30.53 0.34
CA GLU A 816 66.18 31.31 0.68
C GLU A 816 67.34 30.50 1.29
N SER A 817 67.03 29.39 1.98
CA SER A 817 68.02 28.59 2.73
C SER A 817 68.27 27.18 2.17
N GLY A 818 67.52 26.77 1.15
CA GLY A 818 67.65 25.47 0.51
C GLY A 818 68.89 25.38 -0.39
N PRO A 819 69.45 24.16 -0.60
CA PRO A 819 70.49 23.95 -1.60
C PRO A 819 69.98 24.33 -3.00
N ASP A 820 70.88 24.79 -3.90
CA ASP A 820 70.58 25.35 -5.24
C ASP A 820 69.69 24.46 -6.16
N ASP A 821 69.45 23.20 -5.79
CA ASP A 821 68.67 22.20 -6.52
C ASP A 821 67.26 21.92 -5.91
N TYR A 822 66.79 22.77 -5.00
CA TYR A 822 65.45 22.66 -4.40
C TYR A 822 64.37 23.19 -5.37
N TYR A 823 63.41 22.35 -5.76
CA TYR A 823 62.26 22.78 -6.57
C TYR A 823 61.44 23.82 -5.80
N SER A 824 61.56 25.09 -6.16
CA SER A 824 60.83 26.17 -5.52
C SER A 824 59.36 26.12 -5.93
N PHE A 825 58.48 25.74 -5.00
CA PHE A 825 57.05 25.97 -5.15
C PHE A 825 56.78 27.47 -5.34
N ASP A 826 56.08 27.84 -6.41
CA ASP A 826 55.72 29.24 -6.65
C ASP A 826 54.62 29.67 -5.67
N VAL A 827 55.03 30.41 -4.64
CA VAL A 827 54.13 30.94 -3.61
C VAL A 827 53.34 32.16 -4.07
N GLU A 828 53.66 32.80 -5.19
CA GLU A 828 53.03 34.07 -5.61
C GLU A 828 51.52 34.00 -5.80
N PRO A 829 50.93 32.95 -6.42
CA PRO A 829 49.48 32.81 -6.52
C PRO A 829 48.80 32.76 -5.13
N LEU A 830 49.41 32.00 -4.21
CA LEU A 830 48.92 31.84 -2.84
C LEU A 830 49.06 33.14 -2.06
N LYS A 831 50.19 33.83 -2.19
CA LYS A 831 50.47 35.15 -1.59
C LYS A 831 49.49 36.22 -2.08
N LYS A 832 49.18 36.23 -3.38
CA LYS A 832 48.20 37.15 -3.96
C LYS A 832 46.79 36.89 -3.43
N ALA A 833 46.40 35.62 -3.29
CA ALA A 833 45.11 35.25 -2.70
C ALA A 833 45.04 35.65 -1.22
N TYR A 834 46.11 35.39 -0.46
CA TYR A 834 46.26 35.81 0.94
C TYR A 834 46.11 37.32 1.11
N GLU A 835 46.89 38.13 0.39
CA GLU A 835 46.86 39.60 0.54
C GLU A 835 45.52 40.19 0.10
N LYS A 836 44.90 39.65 -0.95
CA LYS A 836 43.57 40.08 -1.40
C LYS A 836 42.51 39.87 -0.33
N GLU A 837 42.42 38.67 0.24
CA GLU A 837 41.40 38.35 1.23
C GLU A 837 41.71 38.99 2.59
N ARG A 838 42.99 39.09 2.97
CA ARG A 838 43.43 39.85 4.15
C ARG A 838 43.02 41.31 4.05
N ALA A 839 43.32 41.99 2.93
CA ALA A 839 42.97 43.39 2.74
C ALA A 839 41.44 43.59 2.78
N TRP A 840 40.68 42.67 2.17
CA TRP A 840 39.22 42.68 2.25
C TRP A 840 38.72 42.51 3.69
N THR A 841 39.28 41.57 4.46
CA THR A 841 38.89 41.34 5.85
C THR A 841 39.24 42.54 6.73
N GLU A 842 40.42 43.13 6.57
CA GLU A 842 40.83 44.34 7.30
C GLU A 842 39.91 45.53 6.96
N GLU A 843 39.62 45.78 5.67
CA GLU A 843 38.72 46.84 5.23
C GLU A 843 37.30 46.65 5.79
N LYS A 844 36.74 45.44 5.64
CA LYS A 844 35.37 45.15 6.06
C LYS A 844 35.22 45.09 7.56
N SER A 845 36.18 44.53 8.30
CA SER A 845 36.16 44.55 9.77
C SER A 845 36.25 45.97 10.30
N ALA A 846 37.12 46.81 9.74
CA ALA A 846 37.21 48.22 10.12
C ALA A 846 35.94 49.02 9.79
N ALA A 847 35.23 48.66 8.72
CA ALA A 847 33.92 49.23 8.41
C ALA A 847 32.82 48.70 9.35
N GLN A 848 32.87 47.43 9.74
CA GLN A 848 31.92 46.78 10.64
C GLN A 848 31.99 47.33 12.06
N GLU A 849 33.20 47.62 12.57
CA GLU A 849 33.41 48.20 13.90
C GLU A 849 32.82 49.61 14.07
N LYS A 850 32.58 50.33 12.96
CA LYS A 850 32.00 51.68 12.98
C LYS A 850 30.47 51.67 13.03
N LEU A 851 29.84 50.54 12.73
CA LEU A 851 28.39 50.43 12.70
C LEU A 851 27.82 50.31 14.12
N GLN A 852 26.65 50.90 14.32
CA GLN A 852 25.89 50.67 15.53
C GLN A 852 25.26 49.26 15.50
N PRO A 853 24.97 48.65 16.67
CA PRO A 853 24.38 47.30 16.73
C PRO A 853 23.07 47.11 15.97
N HIS A 854 22.36 48.21 15.66
CA HIS A 854 21.09 48.20 14.93
C HIS A 854 21.21 48.57 13.45
N GLU A 855 22.42 48.72 12.93
CA GLU A 855 22.68 48.90 11.51
C GLU A 855 22.99 47.54 10.86
N ASP A 856 22.63 47.40 9.59
CA ASP A 856 22.89 46.16 8.86
C ASP A 856 24.39 45.95 8.67
N PRO A 857 24.91 44.73 8.88
CA PRO A 857 26.34 44.48 8.82
C PRO A 857 26.88 44.66 7.39
N VAL A 858 28.12 45.16 7.28
CA VAL A 858 28.78 45.41 5.97
C VAL A 858 29.26 44.12 5.28
N MET A 859 29.24 43.01 6.01
CA MET A 859 29.52 41.65 5.55
C MET A 859 28.73 40.66 6.41
N THR A 860 28.39 39.50 5.85
CA THR A 860 27.70 38.45 6.61
C THR A 860 28.64 37.29 6.95
N SER A 861 28.29 36.53 7.99
CA SER A 861 28.95 35.28 8.34
C SER A 861 29.00 34.29 7.17
N GLU A 862 27.95 34.25 6.34
CA GLU A 862 27.90 33.44 5.11
C GLU A 862 28.93 33.88 4.07
N GLU A 863 29.07 35.19 3.83
CA GLU A 863 30.09 35.74 2.91
C GLU A 863 31.51 35.46 3.42
N VAL A 864 31.75 35.61 4.73
CA VAL A 864 33.04 35.31 5.37
C VAL A 864 33.35 33.82 5.29
N ALA A 865 32.38 32.95 5.53
CA ALA A 865 32.54 31.50 5.43
C ALA A 865 32.83 31.04 4.00
N ALA A 866 32.20 31.66 2.99
CA ALA A 866 32.50 31.39 1.58
C ALA A 866 33.96 31.72 1.24
N LYS A 867 34.47 32.87 1.70
CA LYS A 867 35.88 33.27 1.53
C LYS A 867 36.85 32.34 2.24
N ALA A 868 36.54 31.96 3.48
CA ALA A 868 37.32 30.99 4.24
C ALA A 868 37.45 29.66 3.48
N LYS A 869 36.36 29.19 2.87
CA LYS A 869 36.36 27.97 2.05
C LYS A 869 37.20 28.10 0.78
N GLU A 870 37.13 29.24 0.09
CA GLU A 870 37.97 29.52 -1.08
C GLU A 870 39.46 29.46 -0.71
N LEU A 871 39.88 30.17 0.34
CA LEU A 871 41.27 30.15 0.81
C LEU A 871 41.74 28.76 1.26
N THR A 872 40.88 28.03 1.98
CA THR A 872 41.20 26.67 2.42
C THR A 872 41.43 25.75 1.23
N THR A 873 40.61 25.88 0.18
CA THR A 873 40.76 25.09 -1.06
C THR A 873 42.08 25.41 -1.75
N GLU A 874 42.44 26.70 -1.84
CA GLU A 874 43.68 27.14 -2.46
C GLU A 874 44.93 26.66 -1.69
N LEU A 875 44.89 26.71 -0.36
CA LEU A 875 45.96 26.20 0.50
C LEU A 875 46.12 24.68 0.35
N ILE A 876 45.02 23.92 0.32
CA ILE A 876 45.05 22.46 0.12
C ILE A 876 45.64 22.11 -1.25
N ASN A 877 45.21 22.82 -2.31
CA ASN A 877 45.75 22.61 -3.66
C ASN A 877 47.26 22.89 -3.72
N SER A 878 47.72 23.92 -3.01
CA SER A 878 49.13 24.27 -2.90
C SER A 878 49.92 23.18 -2.17
N ILE A 879 49.41 22.68 -1.03
CA ILE A 879 50.02 21.57 -0.29
C ILE A 879 50.12 20.31 -1.16
N HIS A 880 49.08 19.98 -1.93
CA HIS A 880 49.12 18.85 -2.87
C HIS A 880 50.19 19.05 -3.95
N THR A 881 50.30 20.26 -4.49
CA THR A 881 51.31 20.58 -5.53
C THR A 881 52.73 20.41 -4.97
N ILE A 882 52.98 20.87 -3.73
CA ILE A 882 54.28 20.66 -3.07
C ILE A 882 54.58 19.17 -2.90
N LYS A 883 53.60 18.40 -2.43
CA LYS A 883 53.76 16.95 -2.29
C LYS A 883 54.11 16.27 -3.62
N GLU A 884 53.49 16.70 -4.71
CA GLU A 884 53.83 16.19 -6.05
C GLU A 884 55.26 16.58 -6.49
N LEU A 885 55.71 17.79 -6.15
CA LEU A 885 57.09 18.24 -6.40
C LEU A 885 58.10 17.43 -5.58
N ASP A 886 57.84 17.19 -4.30
CA ASP A 886 58.65 16.35 -3.41
C ASP A 886 58.73 14.90 -3.92
N ASP A 887 57.60 14.31 -4.29
CA ASP A 887 57.54 12.95 -4.84
C ASP A 887 58.29 12.86 -6.20
N MET A 888 58.33 13.94 -6.98
CA MET A 888 59.15 14.02 -8.19
C MET A 888 60.65 14.11 -7.86
N ARG A 889 61.03 14.90 -6.83
CA ARG A 889 62.41 15.00 -6.34
C ARG A 889 62.92 13.65 -5.85
N GLU A 890 62.18 12.96 -4.98
CA GLU A 890 62.56 11.63 -4.48
C GLU A 890 62.76 10.63 -5.64
N ARG A 891 61.87 10.66 -6.65
CA ARG A 891 62.03 9.83 -7.85
C ARG A 891 63.26 10.19 -8.67
N ASN A 892 63.61 11.47 -8.78
CA ASN A 892 64.79 11.92 -9.50
C ASN A 892 66.08 11.59 -8.75
N LEU A 893 66.11 11.75 -7.42
CA LEU A 893 67.23 11.36 -6.58
C LEU A 893 67.46 9.84 -6.61
N LYS A 894 66.40 9.02 -6.53
CA LYS A 894 66.51 7.56 -6.72
C LYS A 894 67.08 7.20 -8.10
N LYS A 895 66.64 7.88 -9.17
CA LYS A 895 67.19 7.69 -10.52
C LYS A 895 68.64 8.12 -10.65
N ALA A 896 69.05 9.21 -9.98
CA ALA A 896 70.42 9.68 -9.96
C ALA A 896 71.34 8.73 -9.19
N ALA A 897 70.91 8.25 -8.02
CA ALA A 897 71.61 7.23 -7.25
C ALA A 897 71.72 5.89 -8.01
N GLU A 898 70.65 5.45 -8.69
CA GLU A 898 70.72 4.28 -9.57
C GLU A 898 71.68 4.47 -10.75
N LYS A 899 71.81 5.70 -11.26
CA LYS A 899 72.72 6.04 -12.35
C LYS A 899 74.17 6.08 -11.87
N GLU A 900 74.45 6.68 -10.70
CA GLU A 900 75.77 6.68 -10.08
C GLU A 900 76.19 5.27 -9.66
N ALA A 901 75.27 4.45 -9.12
CA ALA A 901 75.53 3.04 -8.84
C ALA A 901 75.90 2.27 -10.12
N LYS A 902 75.18 2.50 -11.23
CA LYS A 902 75.51 1.90 -12.54
C LYS A 902 76.81 2.42 -13.15
N GLU A 903 77.13 3.69 -12.97
CA GLU A 903 78.40 4.29 -13.43
C GLU A 903 79.58 3.80 -12.57
N ALA A 904 79.39 3.62 -11.26
CA ALA A 904 80.38 3.01 -10.36
C ALA A 904 80.58 1.53 -10.67
N GLU A 905 79.50 0.79 -10.97
CA GLU A 905 79.56 -0.61 -11.42
C GLU A 905 80.26 -0.72 -12.78
N ALA A 906 79.98 0.20 -13.72
CA ALA A 906 80.65 0.26 -15.02
C ALA A 906 82.13 0.65 -14.92
N LYS A 907 82.49 1.53 -13.97
CA LYS A 907 83.87 1.95 -13.71
C LYS A 907 84.67 0.83 -13.03
N ALA A 908 84.05 0.11 -12.09
CA ALA A 908 84.62 -1.10 -11.50
C ALA A 908 84.81 -2.21 -12.54
N LYS A 909 83.88 -2.36 -13.49
CA LYS A 909 84.02 -3.27 -14.64
C LYS A 909 85.13 -2.84 -15.61
N ALA A 910 85.26 -1.55 -15.90
CA ALA A 910 86.28 -1.01 -16.79
C ALA A 910 87.69 -1.10 -16.17
N GLU A 911 87.82 -0.89 -14.85
CA GLU A 911 89.09 -1.08 -14.12
C GLU A 911 89.47 -2.56 -14.02
N ALA A 912 88.49 -3.48 -13.91
CA ALA A 912 88.73 -4.92 -13.97
C ALA A 912 89.07 -5.42 -15.39
N GLU A 913 88.52 -4.81 -16.45
CA GLU A 913 88.85 -5.14 -17.86
C GLU A 913 90.20 -4.54 -18.31
N ALA A 914 90.62 -3.39 -17.75
CA ALA A 914 91.94 -2.80 -18.00
C ALA A 914 93.08 -3.62 -17.37
N ALA A 915 92.83 -4.29 -16.25
CA ALA A 915 93.81 -5.14 -15.58
C ALA A 915 94.09 -6.48 -16.31
N ALA A 916 93.32 -6.84 -17.34
CA ALA A 916 93.39 -8.16 -17.98
C ALA A 916 93.94 -8.17 -19.42
N LYS A 917 94.38 -7.01 -19.98
CA LYS A 917 94.71 -6.90 -21.43
C LYS A 917 96.16 -6.60 -21.83
N GLU A 918 97.09 -6.32 -20.92
CA GLU A 918 98.52 -6.26 -21.24
C GLU A 918 99.38 -6.79 -20.08
N GLU A 919 99.81 -8.06 -20.16
CA GLU A 919 101.23 -8.34 -19.94
C GLU A 919 102.01 -7.74 -21.12
N GLY A 920 103.12 -7.07 -20.82
CA GLY A 920 104.27 -6.90 -21.71
C GLY A 920 104.24 -5.66 -22.59
N GLU A 921 105.24 -4.76 -22.61
CA GLU A 921 106.65 -4.81 -22.24
C GLU A 921 107.08 -3.42 -21.67
N THR A 922 107.89 -3.25 -20.62
CA THR A 922 109.28 -3.70 -20.37
C THR A 922 109.60 -3.56 -18.86
N ALA A 923 110.13 -4.59 -18.18
CA ALA A 923 111.53 -4.78 -17.70
C ALA A 923 112.17 -3.56 -16.98
N ASP A 924 112.73 -3.64 -15.76
CA ASP A 924 113.68 -4.66 -15.25
C ASP A 924 113.83 -4.73 -13.69
N GLU A 925 114.24 -5.92 -13.19
CA GLU A 925 114.91 -6.32 -11.91
C GLU A 925 114.38 -5.85 -10.52
N THR A 926 114.11 -6.65 -9.45
CA THR A 926 114.37 -8.05 -9.02
C THR A 926 113.44 -8.44 -7.81
N GLY A 927 113.02 -9.72 -7.67
CA GLY A 927 112.78 -10.39 -6.35
C GLY A 927 111.39 -10.97 -5.94
N ALA A 928 111.17 -12.28 -6.20
CA ALA A 928 110.50 -13.37 -5.42
C ALA A 928 109.03 -13.36 -4.84
N GLU A 929 108.30 -14.45 -5.21
CA GLU A 929 107.33 -15.35 -4.49
C GLU A 929 105.85 -15.01 -4.07
N ASP A 930 104.90 -15.71 -4.74
CA ASP A 930 103.76 -16.59 -4.32
C ASP A 930 102.53 -16.16 -3.44
N LYS A 931 101.33 -16.51 -3.97
CA LYS A 931 100.01 -16.96 -3.38
C LYS A 931 98.92 -16.06 -2.73
N THR A 932 97.67 -16.37 -3.15
CA THR A 932 96.32 -16.37 -2.46
C THR A 932 95.35 -15.15 -2.45
N LYS A 933 94.09 -15.38 -2.91
CA LYS A 933 92.81 -14.60 -2.72
C LYS A 933 92.47 -14.48 -1.20
N PRO A 934 91.51 -13.66 -0.68
CA PRO A 934 90.58 -12.65 -1.26
C PRO A 934 90.43 -11.34 -0.41
N GLU A 935 89.90 -10.24 -0.97
CA GLU A 935 89.49 -9.05 -0.18
C GLU A 935 88.40 -8.16 -0.83
N SER A 936 87.89 -8.54 -2.02
CA SER A 936 87.05 -7.66 -2.84
C SER A 936 85.55 -7.84 -2.62
N GLU A 937 85.07 -9.05 -2.32
CA GLU A 937 83.63 -9.31 -2.11
C GLU A 937 83.14 -8.78 -0.75
N GLU A 938 83.97 -8.86 0.30
CA GLU A 938 83.65 -8.31 1.63
C GLU A 938 83.71 -6.77 1.70
N LYS A 939 84.37 -6.12 0.72
CA LYS A 939 84.42 -4.65 0.58
C LYS A 939 83.22 -4.09 -0.16
N ILE A 940 82.62 -4.85 -1.08
CA ILE A 940 81.43 -4.39 -1.83
C ILE A 940 80.20 -4.44 -0.92
N GLU A 941 80.03 -5.52 -0.17
CA GLU A 941 78.91 -5.69 0.78
C GLU A 941 78.95 -4.63 1.91
N LYS A 942 80.14 -4.31 2.44
CA LYS A 942 80.34 -3.24 3.44
C LYS A 942 80.18 -1.81 2.90
N VAL A 943 80.24 -1.62 1.57
CA VAL A 943 80.01 -0.31 0.94
C VAL A 943 78.53 -0.15 0.61
N GLU A 944 77.84 -1.20 0.15
CA GLU A 944 76.38 -1.18 -0.02
C GLU A 944 75.65 -0.98 1.31
N GLU A 945 76.08 -1.67 2.38
CA GLU A 945 75.49 -1.52 3.72
C GLU A 945 75.73 -0.10 4.30
N LYS A 946 76.89 0.51 4.03
CA LYS A 946 77.19 1.90 4.42
C LYS A 946 76.43 2.94 3.60
N VAL A 947 76.15 2.66 2.33
CA VAL A 947 75.37 3.56 1.47
C VAL A 947 73.89 3.49 1.87
N GLU A 948 73.36 2.29 2.15
CA GLU A 948 72.02 2.15 2.73
C GLU A 948 71.90 2.79 4.12
N GLU A 949 72.88 2.62 5.03
CA GLU A 949 72.87 3.30 6.34
C GLU A 949 72.88 4.83 6.20
N ASN A 950 73.69 5.39 5.30
CA ASN A 950 73.75 6.83 5.09
C ASN A 950 72.46 7.39 4.46
N ILE A 951 71.85 6.66 3.52
CA ILE A 951 70.54 7.02 2.96
C ILE A 951 69.46 6.97 4.04
N THR A 952 69.51 5.97 4.92
CA THR A 952 68.51 5.81 5.99
C THR A 952 68.68 6.83 7.11
N GLU A 953 69.92 7.25 7.42
CA GLU A 953 70.17 8.36 8.36
C GLU A 953 69.79 9.72 7.79
N GLU A 954 70.12 10.03 6.53
CA GLU A 954 69.67 11.28 5.89
C GLU A 954 68.14 11.33 5.76
N GLN A 955 67.49 10.21 5.42
CA GLN A 955 66.03 10.10 5.40
C GLN A 955 65.42 10.29 6.79
N LYS A 956 66.01 9.71 7.85
CA LYS A 956 65.51 9.91 9.23
C LYS A 956 65.76 11.32 9.75
N VAL A 957 66.80 12.01 9.28
CA VAL A 957 67.09 13.41 9.63
C VAL A 957 66.18 14.36 8.86
N GLU A 958 65.86 14.10 7.59
CA GLU A 958 64.85 14.86 6.85
C GLU A 958 63.42 14.58 7.34
N GLU A 959 63.08 13.33 7.69
CA GLU A 959 61.76 12.97 8.23
C GLU A 959 61.54 13.58 9.62
N ARG A 960 62.57 13.62 10.49
CA ARG A 960 62.52 14.40 11.75
C ARG A 960 62.38 15.90 11.53
N LYS A 961 63.05 16.46 10.51
CA LYS A 961 62.88 17.88 10.16
C LYS A 961 61.50 18.16 9.57
N ARG A 962 60.88 17.19 8.89
CA ARG A 962 59.54 17.30 8.31
C ARG A 962 58.43 17.13 9.35
N ASP A 963 58.66 16.32 10.38
CA ASP A 963 57.73 16.11 11.51
C ASP A 963 57.82 17.23 12.57
N GLU A 964 58.96 17.93 12.66
CA GLU A 964 59.11 19.15 13.47
C GLU A 964 58.57 20.43 12.79
N LEU A 965 58.30 20.37 11.47
CA LEU A 965 57.77 21.46 10.61
C LEU A 965 56.25 21.37 10.44
#